data_AF-A0A8T4ZI30-F1
#
_entry.id   AF-A0A8T4ZI30-F1
#
_cell.length_a   1.000
_cell.length_b   1.000
_cell.length_c   1.000
_cell.angle_alpha   90.00
_cell.angle_beta   90.00
_cell.angle_gamma   90.00
#
_symmetry.space_group_name_H-M   'P 1'
#
loop_
_entity.id
_entity.type
_entity.pdbx_description
1 polymer ?
#
loop_
_entity_poly.entity_id
_entity_poly.type
_entity_poly.pdbx_seq_one_letter_code
_entity_poly.pdbx_strand_id
1 'polypeptide(L)'
;MNNKGQFSLIAALFVAVILVATVIITYSAIRNSATQEQPQALSAIDETNLALKQSLGFTVGYYGSVLKVTGNASYAKRLALQYLESGLVNIASMHPQWGTSFSVNDSDLYTYWFANSSFSSGDLAVRYNLTGLGISGITYETSCKLSVQILETIGDKAILQVATDENEPLINLGKRNFKFYRYDAPSSKWVLVSPSIEPLAYSNGTYEITMPFGVDPYSYVIQVEDSRGIIVVASSFSRYEITPTWSSMTGSGQDYVDNSISDVDSSPDKGTHSSFSAQQNSDGVFDTLTETHTDILVKKGTFTKLASTTPGSQPITVGFQPKAVIFWWTRQTSYGELAAVRLGYGFATAYGGSYQNYGVAFASDDNAGSSNTGRRRSETYCIIILSNGDPDAAAQARITSFSADGFILNWQTNENRADIIHYIALGGSDLTTARAGRFLLNTGSGTQDVTGLGFQPDFTMFLWTFTENVDSSTSDAEVGLGFAASSTQRAAMVAVSEDGRPTMDTWQQQRTNSCILLLSPSTGAQDAVVDFSQFNSDGFRLNKADAPSSNTPIFYLALKGGYYDVGSFDSATSVGTQNVTSVGFQPMLLMLATQGRTASTSIGSTAELAFGAATSATERGSTWFEDPDDLGTSDNEMETSNSRIISWRDRTGSSAFTLRGSADFTSFLPNGFRLNWSSVEATGKKVIYVALGGHAYELDLEVQWMNTNFNGTTEYLLIYANSSSSENLQVDVWHGGTWNNLIPSLSNGWNNISVLPYLDSSTFTIRFKDTNTDGDTVQNSWQIDATLLQVWPVQDLYTTVQNATIVAELLQNGTIRWLGQNLQMTTQAKPIPPIPVRIIQVNQTINGVNCRVPFQIEDWASEYRIPLGLTNNASVFDSRTMLVFLMNSKVSKITVWWNGSDRINQTSYAFTNRYFTGDDQSNRRLTNGVLTLQFSGEFTLTSTVGSSSWTATFMRINSEASVYGANEAYVIHHGIVRDIVHQESEWNDGADNCPNLYAHVVLTLPANATYYTYQLRLMFIQSQQARSITDLCPIRISGSTGSPQTENGTAGGFPIVSSATGTFYNYSASLWAHHWSQMISGTTGAGLMFTDEANSKLYAFDSIAGAKTGALKTSVSGGTRSIELLPVTLSQVQFTSAMDITWNGAVVTFDDTMPIYTEISGGSSGLWITVEYPPIVTVTTEN
;
A
#
# COMPACT_ATOMS: atom_id res chain seq x y z
N MET A 1 7.50 27.80 -83.23
CA MET A 1 7.04 28.66 -82.11
C MET A 1 8.28 29.16 -81.37
N ASN A 2 8.67 30.43 -81.21
CA ASN A 2 8.36 31.71 -81.84
C ASN A 2 9.68 32.51 -81.78
N ASN A 3 10.38 32.70 -82.91
CA ASN A 3 11.73 33.31 -82.99
C ASN A 3 11.78 34.82 -82.67
N LYS A 4 10.71 35.40 -82.10
CA LYS A 4 10.64 36.81 -81.64
C LYS A 4 10.97 36.98 -80.14
N GLY A 5 10.88 35.93 -79.33
CA GLY A 5 11.16 35.99 -77.89
C GLY A 5 12.65 36.08 -77.55
N GLN A 6 13.50 35.38 -78.30
CA GLN A 6 14.96 35.37 -78.08
C GLN A 6 15.63 36.71 -78.41
N PHE A 7 15.17 37.43 -79.45
CA PHE A 7 15.68 38.78 -79.76
C PHE A 7 15.29 39.82 -78.71
N SER A 8 14.13 39.68 -78.06
CA SER A 8 13.71 40.59 -76.98
C SER A 8 14.51 40.38 -75.69
N LEU A 9 14.88 39.13 -75.39
CA LEU A 9 15.75 38.77 -74.26
C LEU A 9 17.20 39.25 -74.47
N ILE A 10 17.75 39.10 -75.68
CA ILE A 10 19.10 39.59 -76.02
C ILE A 10 19.13 41.13 -76.03
N ALA A 11 18.09 41.79 -76.54
CA ALA A 11 17.98 43.25 -76.51
C ALA A 11 17.84 43.80 -75.07
N ALA A 12 17.06 43.14 -74.20
CA ALA A 12 16.93 43.50 -72.79
C ALA A 12 18.25 43.31 -72.02
N LEU A 13 19.00 42.23 -72.29
CA LEU A 13 20.34 42.01 -71.75
C LEU A 13 21.35 43.05 -72.23
N PHE A 14 21.30 43.46 -73.50
CA PHE A 14 22.17 44.52 -74.03
C PHE A 14 21.86 45.88 -73.41
N VAL A 15 20.58 46.23 -73.24
CA VAL A 15 20.15 47.47 -72.57
C VAL A 15 20.54 47.48 -71.10
N ALA A 16 20.41 46.35 -70.40
CA ALA A 16 20.85 46.22 -69.01
C ALA A 16 22.37 46.34 -68.85
N VAL A 17 23.16 45.74 -69.74
CA VAL A 17 24.62 45.87 -69.74
C VAL A 17 25.06 47.30 -70.07
N ILE A 18 24.37 47.97 -71.00
CA ILE A 18 24.65 49.39 -71.31
C ILE A 18 24.25 50.29 -70.13
N LEU A 19 23.12 50.05 -69.46
CA LEU A 19 22.72 50.80 -68.25
C LEU A 19 23.70 50.60 -67.10
N VAL A 20 24.14 49.37 -66.84
CA VAL A 20 25.12 49.06 -65.79
C VAL A 20 26.49 49.65 -66.14
N ALA A 21 26.94 49.56 -67.40
CA ALA A 21 28.18 50.21 -67.85
C ALA A 21 28.08 51.74 -67.78
N THR A 22 26.94 52.33 -68.13
CA THR A 22 26.73 53.78 -68.05
C THR A 22 26.68 54.25 -66.59
N VAL A 23 26.05 53.49 -65.68
CA VAL A 23 26.08 53.79 -64.24
C VAL A 23 27.50 53.61 -63.68
N ILE A 24 28.25 52.58 -64.07
CA ILE A 24 29.64 52.39 -63.64
C ILE A 24 30.56 53.48 -64.20
N ILE A 25 30.39 53.87 -65.46
CA ILE A 25 31.16 54.97 -66.08
C ILE A 25 30.75 56.31 -65.48
N THR A 26 29.47 56.55 -65.19
CA THR A 26 28.98 57.78 -64.54
C THR A 26 29.43 57.85 -63.08
N TYR A 27 29.41 56.74 -62.34
CA TYR A 27 29.88 56.66 -60.96
C TYR A 27 31.41 56.72 -60.88
N SER A 28 32.13 56.15 -61.85
CA SER A 28 33.58 56.30 -62.04
C SER A 28 33.95 57.72 -62.44
N ALA A 29 33.16 58.36 -63.31
CA ALA A 29 33.35 59.75 -63.71
C ALA A 29 32.98 60.73 -62.58
N ILE A 30 32.00 60.43 -61.73
CA ILE A 30 31.67 61.22 -60.52
C ILE A 30 32.75 61.03 -59.45
N ARG A 31 33.28 59.81 -59.29
CA ARG A 31 34.34 59.50 -58.31
C ARG A 31 35.74 60.00 -58.74
N ASN A 32 35.99 60.14 -60.04
CA ASN A 32 37.25 60.63 -60.60
C ASN A 32 37.16 62.02 -61.27
N SER A 33 35.99 62.69 -61.24
CA SER A 33 35.91 64.10 -61.64
C SER A 33 36.32 64.96 -60.45
N ALA A 34 37.53 65.51 -60.55
CA ALA A 34 37.92 66.65 -59.75
C ALA A 34 37.01 67.83 -60.13
N THR A 35 35.89 67.97 -59.43
CA THR A 35 35.08 69.18 -59.45
C THR A 35 35.62 70.16 -58.41
N GLN A 36 35.65 71.43 -58.82
CA GLN A 36 36.30 72.57 -58.19
C GLN A 36 35.98 72.75 -56.70
N GLU A 37 37.04 73.02 -55.93
CA GLU A 37 37.09 73.67 -54.61
C GLU A 37 36.01 73.26 -53.59
N GLN A 38 36.11 72.02 -53.08
CA GLN A 38 35.90 71.85 -51.64
C GLN A 38 37.15 72.39 -50.92
N PRO A 39 37.01 73.19 -49.85
CA PRO A 39 38.17 73.59 -49.04
C PRO A 39 38.85 72.33 -48.50
N GLN A 40 40.16 72.16 -48.75
CA GLN A 40 40.98 71.00 -48.31
C GLN A 40 40.82 70.66 -46.81
N ALA A 41 40.41 71.64 -46.01
CA ALA A 41 40.07 71.52 -44.61
C ALA A 41 38.86 70.60 -44.34
N LEU A 42 37.78 70.73 -45.10
CA LEU A 42 36.53 70.00 -44.85
C LEU A 42 36.68 68.51 -45.23
N SER A 43 37.33 68.22 -46.35
CA SER A 43 37.65 66.85 -46.76
C SER A 43 38.59 66.15 -45.76
N ALA A 44 39.58 66.87 -45.21
CA ALA A 44 40.49 66.31 -44.21
C ALA A 44 39.79 66.02 -42.87
N ILE A 45 38.85 66.87 -42.45
CA ILE A 45 38.00 66.63 -41.27
C ILE A 45 37.10 65.42 -41.49
N ASP A 46 36.42 65.32 -42.63
CA ASP A 46 35.52 64.21 -42.96
C ASP A 46 36.28 62.87 -43.04
N GLU A 47 37.44 62.86 -43.69
CA GLU A 47 38.31 61.69 -43.78
C GLU A 47 38.86 61.27 -42.41
N THR A 48 39.28 62.23 -41.58
CA THR A 48 39.75 61.96 -40.22
C THR A 48 38.63 61.40 -39.34
N ASN A 49 37.44 62.00 -39.37
CA ASN A 49 36.27 61.54 -38.62
C ASN A 49 35.85 60.12 -39.06
N LEU A 50 35.86 59.84 -40.37
CA LEU A 50 35.58 58.51 -40.90
C LEU A 50 36.61 57.47 -40.43
N ALA A 51 37.91 57.81 -40.47
CA ALA A 51 38.97 56.93 -40.01
C ALA A 51 38.87 56.65 -38.50
N LEU A 52 38.55 57.67 -37.69
CA LEU A 52 38.29 57.52 -36.26
C LEU A 52 37.11 56.59 -35.99
N LYS A 53 35.99 56.77 -36.71
CA LYS A 53 34.81 55.89 -36.59
C LYS A 53 35.11 54.45 -37.00
N GLN A 54 35.85 54.24 -38.09
CA GLN A 54 36.27 52.89 -38.52
C GLN A 54 37.22 52.23 -37.52
N SER A 55 38.19 52.98 -36.98
CA SER A 55 39.12 52.48 -35.97
C SER A 55 38.40 52.09 -34.67
N LEU A 56 37.38 52.85 -34.26
CA LEU A 56 36.51 52.46 -33.15
C LEU A 56 35.76 51.15 -33.46
N GLY A 57 35.20 51.00 -34.66
CA GLY A 57 34.51 49.76 -35.07
C GLY A 57 35.40 48.51 -34.96
N PHE A 58 36.64 48.57 -35.46
CA PHE A 58 37.61 47.48 -35.31
C PHE A 58 37.99 47.23 -33.84
N THR A 59 38.09 48.29 -33.04
CA THR A 59 38.38 48.20 -31.61
C THR A 59 37.28 47.47 -30.85
N VAL A 60 36.00 47.76 -31.15
CA VAL A 60 34.85 47.04 -30.58
C VAL A 60 34.85 45.57 -31.01
N GLY A 61 35.17 45.27 -32.27
CA GLY A 61 35.31 43.89 -32.75
C GLY A 61 36.44 43.11 -32.09
N TYR A 62 37.60 43.75 -31.90
CA TYR A 62 38.72 43.16 -31.19
C TYR A 62 38.41 42.94 -29.71
N TYR A 63 37.74 43.91 -29.06
CA TYR A 63 37.24 43.78 -27.69
C TYR A 63 36.36 42.53 -27.52
N GLY A 64 35.34 42.38 -28.36
CA GLY A 64 34.46 41.20 -28.33
C GLY A 64 35.24 39.90 -28.54
N SER A 65 36.15 39.86 -29.50
CA SER A 65 36.95 38.66 -29.80
C SER A 65 37.78 38.18 -28.60
N VAL A 66 38.39 39.11 -27.87
CA VAL A 66 39.14 38.79 -26.64
C VAL A 66 38.19 38.41 -25.50
N LEU A 67 37.09 39.15 -25.32
CA LEU A 67 36.12 38.91 -24.26
C LEU A 67 35.46 37.53 -24.38
N LYS A 68 35.14 37.08 -25.59
CA LYS A 68 34.54 35.76 -25.84
C LYS A 68 35.41 34.60 -25.37
N VAL A 69 36.73 34.72 -25.52
CA VAL A 69 37.67 33.65 -25.12
C VAL A 69 38.02 33.75 -23.64
N THR A 70 38.16 34.97 -23.13
CA THR A 70 38.69 35.21 -21.79
C THR A 70 37.63 35.43 -20.73
N GLY A 71 36.42 35.88 -21.05
CA GLY A 71 35.41 36.32 -20.07
C GLY A 71 35.79 37.57 -19.24
N ASN A 72 37.04 38.06 -19.38
CA ASN A 72 37.62 39.13 -18.57
C ASN A 72 37.52 40.48 -19.29
N ALA A 73 36.49 41.27 -18.96
CA ALA A 73 36.29 42.58 -19.55
C ALA A 73 37.44 43.56 -19.31
N SER A 74 38.03 43.59 -18.12
CA SER A 74 39.14 44.50 -17.83
C SER A 74 40.36 44.19 -18.70
N TYR A 75 40.68 42.91 -18.88
CA TYR A 75 41.76 42.46 -19.76
C TYR A 75 41.46 42.76 -21.23
N ALA A 76 40.25 42.41 -21.69
CA ALA A 76 39.82 42.66 -23.07
C ALA A 76 39.82 44.15 -23.40
N LYS A 77 39.31 45.00 -22.50
CA LYS A 77 39.24 46.46 -22.68
C LYS A 77 40.65 47.06 -22.75
N ARG A 78 41.57 46.63 -21.89
CA ARG A 78 42.97 47.09 -21.93
C ARG A 78 43.63 46.77 -23.26
N LEU A 79 43.52 45.53 -23.75
CA LEU A 79 44.09 45.15 -25.04
C LEU A 79 43.46 45.91 -26.21
N ALA A 80 42.14 46.09 -26.18
CA ALA A 80 41.42 46.82 -27.22
C ALA A 80 41.79 48.30 -27.25
N LEU A 81 41.90 48.97 -26.10
CA LEU A 81 42.31 50.37 -26.05
C LEU A 81 43.77 50.58 -26.47
N GLN A 82 44.68 49.64 -26.17
CA GLN A 82 46.06 49.69 -26.71
C GLN A 82 46.09 49.55 -28.23
N TYR A 83 45.19 48.74 -28.79
CA TYR A 83 45.01 48.63 -30.24
C TYR A 83 44.45 49.93 -30.84
N LEU A 84 43.49 50.58 -30.18
CA LEU A 84 42.95 51.88 -30.58
C LEU A 84 44.04 52.96 -30.59
N GLU A 85 44.86 53.06 -29.55
CA GLU A 85 46.00 53.99 -29.49
C GLU A 85 46.95 53.80 -30.67
N SER A 86 47.28 52.55 -31.00
CA SER A 86 48.11 52.22 -32.17
C SER A 86 47.44 52.62 -33.48
N GLY A 87 46.11 52.45 -33.56
CA GLY A 87 45.29 52.92 -34.68
C GLY A 87 45.34 54.44 -34.86
N LEU A 88 45.22 55.21 -33.77
CA LEU A 88 45.31 56.68 -33.79
C LEU A 88 46.68 57.17 -34.29
N VAL A 89 47.77 56.52 -33.86
CA VAL A 89 49.13 56.83 -34.36
C VAL A 89 49.24 56.58 -35.86
N ASN A 90 48.67 55.47 -36.35
CA ASN A 90 48.64 55.17 -37.78
C ASN A 90 47.83 56.20 -38.57
N ILE A 91 46.63 56.56 -38.10
CA ILE A 91 45.80 57.59 -38.73
C ILE A 91 46.56 58.92 -38.81
N ALA A 92 47.24 59.33 -37.74
CA ALA A 92 48.03 60.56 -37.73
C ALA A 92 49.19 60.53 -38.74
N SER A 93 49.70 59.33 -39.04
CA SER A 93 50.82 59.11 -39.95
C SER A 93 50.41 58.94 -41.42
N MET A 94 49.12 58.71 -41.72
CA MET A 94 48.63 58.54 -43.09
C MET A 94 48.82 59.78 -43.95
N HIS A 95 48.66 60.96 -43.35
CA HIS A 95 48.87 62.26 -44.00
C HIS A 95 49.78 63.15 -43.15
N PRO A 96 51.11 62.92 -43.16
CA PRO A 96 52.06 63.69 -42.35
C PRO A 96 51.95 65.20 -42.58
N GLN A 97 51.59 65.61 -43.80
CA GLN A 97 51.39 67.01 -44.18
C GLN A 97 50.26 67.73 -43.42
N TRP A 98 49.31 67.01 -42.80
CA TRP A 98 48.23 67.62 -42.02
C TRP A 98 48.63 67.97 -40.60
N GLY A 99 49.77 67.47 -40.10
CA GLY A 99 50.20 67.70 -38.72
C GLY A 99 49.16 67.21 -37.70
N THR A 100 48.61 66.02 -37.92
CA THR A 100 47.51 65.46 -37.13
C THR A 100 47.99 65.07 -35.73
N SER A 101 47.28 65.52 -34.69
CA SER A 101 47.51 65.10 -33.29
C SER A 101 46.19 64.77 -32.61
N PHE A 102 46.12 63.66 -31.88
CA PHE A 102 44.93 63.20 -31.16
C PHE A 102 45.09 63.30 -29.64
N SER A 103 44.00 63.61 -28.95
CA SER A 103 43.84 63.54 -27.49
C SER A 103 42.52 62.85 -27.20
N VAL A 104 42.57 61.65 -26.61
CA VAL A 104 41.36 60.91 -26.22
C VAL A 104 40.83 61.52 -24.92
N ASN A 105 39.61 62.06 -24.95
CA ASN A 105 38.95 62.65 -23.78
C ASN A 105 38.13 61.60 -23.02
N ASP A 106 37.47 60.70 -23.75
CA ASP A 106 36.72 59.57 -23.20
C ASP A 106 36.74 58.39 -24.17
N SER A 107 36.78 57.18 -23.62
CA SER A 107 36.69 55.94 -24.39
C SER A 107 36.12 54.81 -23.54
N ASP A 108 35.06 54.18 -24.02
CA ASP A 108 34.43 53.05 -23.34
C ASP A 108 34.10 51.93 -24.33
N LEU A 109 34.18 50.68 -23.86
CA LEU A 109 33.93 49.46 -24.63
C LEU A 109 33.16 48.52 -23.73
N TYR A 110 32.02 48.02 -24.20
CA TYR A 110 31.13 47.22 -23.38
C TYR A 110 30.19 46.35 -24.21
N THR A 111 29.71 45.28 -23.59
CA THR A 111 28.78 44.33 -24.21
C THR A 111 27.63 43.99 -23.28
N TYR A 112 26.50 43.68 -23.90
CA TYR A 112 25.40 42.97 -23.26
C TYR A 112 25.12 41.72 -24.09
N TRP A 113 25.59 40.56 -23.66
CA TRP A 113 25.51 39.30 -24.40
C TRP A 113 24.67 38.26 -23.68
N PHE A 114 24.31 37.18 -24.36
CA PHE A 114 23.56 36.03 -23.82
C PHE A 114 22.17 36.40 -23.27
N ALA A 115 21.56 37.42 -23.86
CA ALA A 115 20.17 37.80 -23.61
C ALA A 115 19.43 37.98 -24.94
N ASN A 116 18.11 38.05 -24.89
CA ASN A 116 17.29 38.25 -26.09
C ASN A 116 17.66 39.52 -26.85
N SER A 117 17.79 40.64 -26.14
CA SER A 117 18.35 41.88 -26.68
C SER A 117 19.82 41.94 -26.27
N SER A 118 20.70 41.77 -27.25
CA SER A 118 22.15 41.76 -27.05
C SER A 118 22.84 42.77 -27.96
N PHE A 119 23.96 43.32 -27.51
CA PHE A 119 24.74 44.27 -28.28
C PHE A 119 26.21 44.29 -27.87
N SER A 120 27.02 44.83 -28.77
CA SER A 120 28.40 45.25 -28.51
C SER A 120 28.51 46.71 -28.90
N SER A 121 29.10 47.52 -28.02
CA SER A 121 29.15 48.96 -28.20
C SER A 121 30.51 49.51 -27.78
N GLY A 122 30.87 50.64 -28.38
CA GLY A 122 31.98 51.46 -27.96
C GLY A 122 31.71 52.92 -28.22
N ASP A 123 32.19 53.76 -27.32
CA ASP A 123 32.07 55.21 -27.37
C ASP A 123 33.47 55.82 -27.39
N LEU A 124 33.64 56.88 -28.18
CA LEU A 124 34.91 57.57 -28.35
C LEU A 124 34.70 59.07 -28.47
N ALA A 125 35.28 59.82 -27.55
CA ALA A 125 35.38 61.27 -27.61
C ALA A 125 36.85 61.66 -27.80
N VAL A 126 37.19 62.19 -28.97
CA VAL A 126 38.56 62.56 -29.34
C VAL A 126 38.63 64.02 -29.73
N ARG A 127 39.58 64.74 -29.13
CA ARG A 127 39.97 66.07 -29.56
C ARG A 127 41.19 65.97 -30.47
N TYR A 128 41.16 66.61 -31.64
CA TYR A 128 42.29 66.58 -32.56
C TYR A 128 42.60 67.93 -33.20
N ASN A 129 43.85 68.05 -33.65
CA ASN A 129 44.36 69.19 -34.39
C ASN A 129 44.89 68.71 -35.75
N LEU A 130 44.74 69.52 -36.78
CA LEU A 130 45.37 69.36 -38.09
C LEU A 130 46.25 70.60 -38.33
N THR A 131 47.37 70.69 -37.61
CA THR A 131 48.17 71.93 -37.53
C THR A 131 48.77 72.33 -38.87
N GLY A 132 49.06 71.35 -39.74
CA GLY A 132 49.52 71.59 -41.12
C GLY A 132 48.46 72.24 -42.01
N LEU A 133 47.18 72.23 -41.59
CA LEU A 133 46.06 72.90 -42.25
C LEU A 133 45.54 74.12 -41.46
N GLY A 134 46.18 74.49 -40.36
CA GLY A 134 45.77 75.62 -39.51
C GLY A 134 44.52 75.38 -38.65
N ILE A 135 44.07 74.12 -38.51
CA ILE A 135 42.85 73.75 -37.78
C ILE A 135 43.26 73.16 -36.43
N SER A 136 42.64 73.62 -35.35
CA SER A 136 42.91 73.12 -34.00
C SER A 136 41.65 73.04 -33.14
N GLY A 137 41.65 72.12 -32.19
CA GLY A 137 40.62 71.99 -31.16
C GLY A 137 39.32 71.33 -31.62
N ILE A 138 39.31 70.61 -32.74
CA ILE A 138 38.13 69.86 -33.20
C ILE A 138 37.82 68.77 -32.18
N THR A 139 36.57 68.69 -31.73
CA THR A 139 36.08 67.61 -30.87
C THR A 139 35.15 66.75 -31.71
N TYR A 140 35.44 65.46 -31.78
CA TYR A 140 34.62 64.48 -32.46
C TYR A 140 34.20 63.42 -31.47
N GLU A 141 32.88 63.27 -31.32
CA GLU A 141 32.25 62.26 -30.50
C GLU A 141 31.54 61.28 -31.42
N THR A 142 31.80 59.99 -31.23
CA THR A 142 31.24 58.94 -32.08
C THR A 142 31.04 57.67 -31.27
N SER A 143 30.10 56.85 -31.73
CA SER A 143 29.82 55.53 -31.16
C SER A 143 29.82 54.49 -32.27
N CYS A 144 30.12 53.24 -31.92
CA CYS A 144 29.94 52.08 -32.78
C CYS A 144 29.16 51.01 -32.03
N LYS A 145 28.06 50.55 -32.61
CA LYS A 145 27.15 49.56 -32.05
C LYS A 145 26.79 48.53 -33.11
N LEU A 146 26.68 47.29 -32.67
CA LEU A 146 25.91 46.23 -33.33
C LEU A 146 24.93 45.70 -32.29
N SER A 147 23.65 45.64 -32.63
CA SER A 147 22.61 45.07 -31.78
C SER A 147 21.85 43.97 -32.51
N VAL A 148 21.51 42.94 -31.75
CA VAL A 148 20.72 41.79 -32.17
C VAL A 148 19.60 41.62 -31.16
N GLN A 149 18.36 41.59 -31.64
CA GLN A 149 17.19 41.23 -30.85
C GLN A 149 16.61 39.93 -31.38
N ILE A 150 16.42 38.95 -30.51
CA ILE A 150 15.74 37.70 -30.87
C ILE A 150 14.24 37.90 -30.78
N LEU A 151 13.50 37.61 -31.84
CA LEU A 151 12.05 37.64 -31.88
C LEU A 151 11.48 36.24 -31.69
N GLU A 152 10.15 36.13 -31.66
CA GLU A 152 9.48 34.84 -31.56
C GLU A 152 9.88 33.93 -32.73
N THR A 153 10.26 32.70 -32.39
CA THR A 153 10.71 31.70 -33.37
C THR A 153 9.50 31.12 -34.10
N ILE A 154 9.60 30.96 -35.43
CA ILE A 154 8.52 30.42 -36.26
C ILE A 154 8.94 29.06 -36.80
N GLY A 155 8.43 27.98 -36.21
CA GLY A 155 8.81 26.62 -36.57
C GLY A 155 10.31 26.36 -36.29
N ASP A 156 11.06 26.02 -37.34
CA ASP A 156 12.51 25.79 -37.29
C ASP A 156 13.34 27.02 -37.68
N LYS A 157 12.74 28.22 -37.62
CA LYS A 157 13.35 29.46 -38.09
C LYS A 157 13.56 30.46 -36.96
N ALA A 158 14.81 30.79 -36.70
CA ALA A 158 15.19 31.88 -35.82
C ALA A 158 14.86 33.21 -36.49
N ILE A 159 14.14 34.08 -35.78
CA ILE A 159 13.79 35.43 -36.25
C ILE A 159 14.60 36.43 -35.45
N LEU A 160 15.41 37.24 -36.12
CA LEU A 160 16.32 38.19 -35.47
C LEU A 160 16.13 39.57 -36.07
N GLN A 161 16.19 40.62 -35.26
CA GLN A 161 16.36 41.99 -35.75
C GLN A 161 17.80 42.43 -35.53
N VAL A 162 18.48 42.87 -36.58
CA VAL A 162 19.87 43.32 -36.53
C VAL A 162 19.96 44.78 -36.94
N ALA A 163 20.60 45.58 -36.10
CA ALA A 163 20.76 47.01 -36.31
C ALA A 163 22.15 47.51 -35.91
N THR A 164 22.57 48.62 -36.49
CA THR A 164 23.84 49.29 -36.20
C THR A 164 23.61 50.51 -35.30
N ASP A 165 24.45 51.55 -35.47
CA ASP A 165 24.35 52.80 -34.72
C ASP A 165 22.96 53.42 -34.93
N GLU A 166 22.45 54.13 -33.93
CA GLU A 166 21.14 54.81 -34.00
C GLU A 166 19.95 53.90 -34.38
N ASN A 167 20.08 52.59 -34.17
CA ASN A 167 19.12 51.55 -34.56
C ASN A 167 18.87 51.46 -36.09
N GLU A 168 19.84 51.85 -36.92
CA GLU A 168 19.75 51.67 -38.37
C GLU A 168 19.72 50.18 -38.75
N PRO A 169 18.70 49.71 -39.51
CA PRO A 169 18.61 48.32 -39.96
C PRO A 169 19.81 47.83 -40.77
N LEU A 170 20.40 46.70 -40.38
CA LEU A 170 21.47 46.05 -41.15
C LEU A 170 20.87 44.92 -41.99
N ILE A 171 21.03 44.95 -43.31
CA ILE A 171 20.33 44.02 -44.24
C ILE A 171 21.26 43.20 -45.16
N ASN A 172 22.58 43.37 -45.05
CA ASN A 172 23.56 42.78 -45.98
C ASN A 172 24.39 41.61 -45.39
N LEU A 173 23.94 41.00 -44.29
CA LEU A 173 24.55 39.80 -43.71
C LEU A 173 24.11 38.51 -44.43
N GLY A 174 25.07 37.60 -44.69
CA GLY A 174 24.82 36.27 -45.25
C GLY A 174 25.04 35.17 -44.21
N LYS A 175 24.86 33.90 -44.59
CA LYS A 175 24.92 32.76 -43.65
C LYS A 175 26.20 32.63 -42.84
N ARG A 176 27.34 33.13 -43.34
CA ARG A 176 28.63 33.08 -42.62
C ARG A 176 28.70 34.07 -41.44
N ASN A 177 27.86 35.10 -41.47
CA ASN A 177 27.74 36.10 -40.42
C ASN A 177 26.95 35.59 -39.21
N PHE A 178 26.20 34.50 -39.38
CA PHE A 178 25.39 33.86 -38.34
C PHE A 178 26.01 32.52 -37.92
N LYS A 179 26.26 32.35 -36.63
CA LYS A 179 26.87 31.14 -36.07
C LYS A 179 26.10 30.72 -34.81
N PHE A 180 25.38 29.61 -34.89
CA PHE A 180 24.68 29.03 -33.74
C PHE A 180 25.64 28.24 -32.86
N TYR A 181 25.48 28.33 -31.56
CA TYR A 181 26.15 27.44 -30.62
C TYR A 181 25.37 26.12 -30.56
N ARG A 182 26.05 25.03 -30.89
CA ARG A 182 25.53 23.67 -30.76
C ARG A 182 26.38 22.92 -29.75
N TYR A 183 25.75 22.24 -28.80
CA TYR A 183 26.46 21.41 -27.84
C TYR A 183 26.75 20.03 -28.45
N ASP A 184 28.02 19.66 -28.52
CA ASP A 184 28.48 18.34 -28.99
C ASP A 184 28.69 17.42 -27.78
N ALA A 185 27.67 16.63 -27.45
CA ALA A 185 27.66 15.78 -26.27
C ALA A 185 28.85 14.78 -26.19
N PRO A 186 29.25 14.08 -27.27
CA PRO A 186 30.38 13.15 -27.23
C PRO A 186 31.71 13.79 -26.86
N SER A 187 31.95 15.05 -27.27
CA SER A 187 33.20 15.75 -26.95
C SER A 187 33.06 16.72 -25.76
N SER A 188 31.86 16.86 -25.20
CA SER A 188 31.50 17.83 -24.14
C SER A 188 31.98 19.25 -24.45
N LYS A 189 31.66 19.74 -25.65
CA LYS A 189 32.09 21.05 -26.14
C LYS A 189 30.99 21.79 -26.90
N TRP A 190 30.99 23.11 -26.77
CA TRP A 190 30.23 23.99 -27.65
C TRP A 190 30.96 24.21 -28.96
N VAL A 191 30.26 23.98 -30.08
CA VAL A 191 30.76 24.22 -31.44
C VAL A 191 29.90 25.25 -32.14
N LEU A 192 30.54 26.08 -32.97
CA LEU A 192 29.85 27.08 -33.79
C LEU A 192 29.47 26.48 -35.13
N VAL A 193 28.20 26.60 -35.50
CA VAL A 193 27.64 26.04 -36.74
C VAL A 193 26.90 27.14 -37.50
N SER A 194 27.25 27.34 -38.76
CA SER A 194 26.52 28.26 -39.64
C SER A 194 25.25 27.61 -40.20
N PRO A 195 24.22 28.40 -40.53
CA PRO A 195 23.07 27.94 -41.31
C PRO A 195 23.50 27.24 -42.61
N SER A 196 22.75 26.21 -43.00
CA SER A 196 22.98 25.47 -44.25
C SER A 196 22.61 26.31 -45.49
N ILE A 197 21.61 27.18 -45.36
CA ILE A 197 21.08 28.04 -46.42
C ILE A 197 21.31 29.53 -46.10
N GLU A 198 21.18 30.39 -47.11
CA GLU A 198 21.24 31.85 -46.89
C GLU A 198 20.00 32.34 -46.13
N PRO A 199 20.15 33.29 -45.19
CA PRO A 199 19.03 33.85 -44.46
C PRO A 199 18.19 34.78 -45.35
N LEU A 200 16.88 34.86 -45.07
CA LEU A 200 16.00 35.84 -45.71
C LEU A 200 16.06 37.15 -44.94
N ALA A 201 16.44 38.25 -45.60
CA ALA A 201 16.55 39.58 -45.00
C ALA A 201 15.40 40.49 -45.43
N TYR A 202 14.83 41.22 -44.49
CA TYR A 202 13.76 42.21 -44.70
C TYR A 202 14.30 43.63 -44.54
N SER A 203 13.64 44.61 -45.17
CA SER A 203 14.09 46.02 -45.18
C SER A 203 14.13 46.69 -43.81
N ASN A 204 13.43 46.15 -42.82
CA ASN A 204 13.42 46.62 -41.43
C ASN A 204 14.54 46.01 -40.57
N GLY A 205 15.47 45.24 -41.17
CA GLY A 205 16.59 44.61 -40.46
C GLY A 205 16.23 43.27 -39.83
N THR A 206 15.04 42.74 -40.11
CA THR A 206 14.66 41.39 -39.69
C THR A 206 15.32 40.35 -40.59
N TYR A 207 15.84 39.30 -39.98
CA TYR A 207 16.36 38.10 -40.61
C TYR A 207 15.54 36.89 -40.20
N GLU A 208 15.17 36.08 -41.17
CA GLU A 208 14.61 34.74 -40.98
C GLU A 208 15.68 33.71 -41.35
N ILE A 209 16.06 32.88 -40.37
CA ILE A 209 17.22 31.99 -40.47
C ILE A 209 16.80 30.57 -40.11
N THR A 210 16.92 29.64 -41.07
CA THR A 210 16.71 28.22 -40.80
C THR A 210 17.77 27.67 -39.85
N MET A 211 17.33 26.99 -38.80
CA MET A 211 18.21 26.49 -37.75
C MET A 211 19.06 25.31 -38.22
N PRO A 212 20.35 25.27 -37.83
CA PRO A 212 21.20 24.11 -38.08
C PRO A 212 20.76 22.87 -37.28
N PHE A 213 21.03 21.69 -37.82
CA PHE A 213 20.76 20.42 -37.14
C PHE A 213 21.45 20.32 -35.77
N GLY A 214 20.68 19.90 -34.76
CA GLY A 214 21.13 19.72 -33.38
C GLY A 214 21.06 20.99 -32.50
N VAL A 215 20.49 22.08 -33.02
CA VAL A 215 20.17 23.29 -32.24
C VAL A 215 18.70 23.25 -31.84
N ASP A 216 18.40 23.51 -30.57
CA ASP A 216 17.02 23.55 -30.06
C ASP A 216 16.32 24.84 -30.51
N PRO A 217 15.16 24.76 -31.19
CA PRO A 217 14.48 25.95 -31.68
C PRO A 217 13.89 26.87 -30.63
N TYR A 218 13.71 26.40 -29.41
CA TYR A 218 13.16 27.21 -28.32
C TYR A 218 14.24 27.68 -27.34
N SER A 219 15.42 27.03 -27.34
CA SER A 219 16.55 27.35 -26.44
C SER A 219 17.87 27.41 -27.21
N TYR A 220 18.15 28.50 -27.94
CA TYR A 220 19.39 28.65 -28.71
C TYR A 220 20.20 29.89 -28.36
N VAL A 221 21.49 29.83 -28.70
CA VAL A 221 22.44 30.94 -28.62
C VAL A 221 23.02 31.14 -30.01
N ILE A 222 23.08 32.39 -30.46
CA ILE A 222 23.58 32.76 -31.79
C ILE A 222 24.58 33.90 -31.70
N GLN A 223 25.69 33.75 -32.41
CA GLN A 223 26.63 34.82 -32.68
C GLN A 223 26.31 35.45 -34.04
N VAL A 224 26.21 36.77 -34.06
CA VAL A 224 26.14 37.59 -35.27
C VAL A 224 27.42 38.41 -35.39
N GLU A 225 28.00 38.45 -36.58
CA GLU A 225 29.24 39.16 -36.88
C GLU A 225 29.05 40.03 -38.13
N ASP A 226 29.30 41.34 -38.02
CA ASP A 226 29.19 42.26 -39.15
C ASP A 226 30.51 42.40 -39.94
N SER A 227 30.51 43.23 -40.99
CA SER A 227 31.69 43.47 -41.83
C SER A 227 32.83 44.21 -41.13
N ARG A 228 32.58 44.85 -39.97
CA ARG A 228 33.59 45.53 -39.14
C ARG A 228 34.30 44.54 -38.21
N GLY A 229 33.83 43.30 -38.14
CA GLY A 229 34.28 42.29 -37.18
C GLY A 229 33.67 42.46 -35.79
N ILE A 230 32.62 43.29 -35.65
CA ILE A 230 31.89 43.42 -34.39
C ILE A 230 31.05 42.17 -34.21
N ILE A 231 31.24 41.48 -33.08
CA ILE A 231 30.48 40.29 -32.71
C ILE A 231 29.44 40.62 -31.65
N VAL A 232 28.25 40.03 -31.78
CA VAL A 232 27.21 40.02 -30.74
C VAL A 232 26.79 38.58 -30.51
N VAL A 233 26.78 38.14 -29.25
CA VAL A 233 26.26 36.81 -28.88
C VAL A 233 24.90 37.01 -28.21
N ALA A 234 23.82 36.64 -28.90
CA ALA A 234 22.46 36.72 -28.41
C ALA A 234 21.95 35.33 -27.99
N SER A 235 20.99 35.28 -27.06
CA SER A 235 20.36 34.02 -26.65
C SER A 235 18.85 34.17 -26.52
N SER A 236 18.11 33.12 -26.87
CA SER A 236 16.65 33.08 -26.70
C SER A 236 16.23 32.96 -25.23
N PHE A 237 17.19 32.71 -24.33
CA PHE A 237 17.02 32.55 -22.89
C PHE A 237 18.18 33.22 -22.13
N SER A 238 17.94 33.66 -20.90
CA SER A 238 18.97 34.19 -20.00
C SER A 238 18.95 33.56 -18.60
N ARG A 239 18.00 32.63 -18.37
CA ARG A 239 17.87 31.88 -17.12
C ARG A 239 17.37 30.47 -17.34
N TYR A 240 17.70 29.62 -16.39
CA TYR A 240 17.10 28.32 -16.16
C TYR A 240 16.20 28.39 -14.94
N GLU A 241 14.99 27.89 -15.10
CA GLU A 241 14.12 27.57 -13.98
C GLU A 241 14.19 26.06 -13.74
N ILE A 242 14.65 25.69 -12.54
CA ILE A 242 14.78 24.32 -12.09
C ILE A 242 13.73 24.11 -11.00
N THR A 243 12.76 23.25 -11.25
CA THR A 243 11.68 22.93 -10.32
C THR A 243 11.91 21.51 -9.79
N PRO A 244 12.38 21.36 -8.54
CA PRO A 244 12.47 20.05 -7.89
C PRO A 244 11.09 19.61 -7.41
N THR A 245 10.74 18.37 -7.70
CA THR A 245 9.56 17.70 -7.17
C THR A 245 10.00 16.77 -6.04
N TRP A 246 9.58 17.12 -4.82
CA TRP A 246 9.85 16.39 -3.60
C TRP A 246 8.63 15.52 -3.29
N SER A 247 8.65 14.27 -3.73
CA SER A 247 7.60 13.31 -3.43
C SER A 247 8.16 11.91 -3.56
N SER A 248 7.97 11.09 -2.54
CA SER A 248 8.62 9.79 -2.40
C SER A 248 7.57 8.71 -2.15
N MET A 249 7.01 8.25 -3.26
CA MET A 249 6.36 6.97 -3.53
C MET A 249 5.59 7.20 -4.83
N THR A 250 6.26 7.29 -5.98
CA THR A 250 5.55 7.33 -7.27
C THR A 250 5.03 5.94 -7.57
N GLY A 251 3.91 5.59 -6.96
CA GLY A 251 3.16 4.38 -7.26
C GLY A 251 1.75 4.53 -6.70
N SER A 252 0.75 4.22 -7.53
CA SER A 252 -0.42 3.58 -6.94
C SER A 252 0.10 2.34 -6.22
N GLY A 253 0.02 2.28 -4.90
CA GLY A 253 0.29 1.04 -4.19
C GLY A 253 -0.85 0.09 -4.56
N GLN A 254 -0.68 -0.67 -5.65
CA GLN A 254 -1.48 -1.86 -5.89
C GLN A 254 -0.95 -2.89 -4.90
N ASP A 255 -1.72 -3.15 -3.87
CA ASP A 255 -1.39 -4.05 -2.78
C ASP A 255 -2.27 -5.28 -2.95
N TYR A 256 -1.69 -6.41 -3.33
CA TYR A 256 -2.44 -7.65 -3.55
C TYR A 256 -2.72 -8.33 -2.21
N VAL A 257 -3.81 -9.08 -2.15
CA VAL A 257 -4.22 -9.77 -0.93
C VAL A 257 -3.13 -10.73 -0.41
N ASP A 258 -2.85 -10.72 0.89
CA ASP A 258 -1.68 -11.41 1.48
C ASP A 258 -1.99 -12.82 1.97
N ASN A 259 -3.15 -13.01 2.60
CA ASN A 259 -3.55 -14.29 3.19
C ASN A 259 -5.04 -14.59 3.02
N SER A 260 -5.37 -15.87 3.13
CA SER A 260 -6.74 -16.41 3.10
C SER A 260 -7.06 -17.14 4.40
N ILE A 261 -6.51 -16.69 5.53
CA ILE A 261 -6.73 -17.33 6.83
C ILE A 261 -7.07 -16.23 7.82
N SER A 262 -8.36 -16.12 8.10
CA SER A 262 -8.92 -15.15 9.03
C SER A 262 -10.14 -15.77 9.71
N ASP A 263 -10.44 -15.29 10.92
CA ASP A 263 -11.62 -15.69 11.70
C ASP A 263 -12.04 -14.48 12.55
N VAL A 264 -12.23 -13.33 11.88
CA VAL A 264 -12.47 -12.05 12.60
C VAL A 264 -13.83 -12.03 13.28
N ASP A 265 -14.77 -12.84 12.81
CA ASP A 265 -16.11 -12.97 13.38
C ASP A 265 -16.33 -14.25 14.21
N SER A 266 -15.28 -15.05 14.43
CA SER A 266 -15.34 -16.35 15.13
C SER A 266 -16.21 -17.41 14.42
N SER A 267 -16.48 -17.23 13.12
CA SER A 267 -17.04 -18.23 12.23
C SER A 267 -15.96 -18.81 11.30
N PRO A 268 -15.74 -20.14 11.30
CA PRO A 268 -14.83 -20.76 10.36
C PRO A 268 -15.23 -20.53 8.90
N ASP A 269 -14.24 -20.38 8.02
CA ASP A 269 -14.39 -20.34 6.57
C ASP A 269 -15.24 -21.52 6.04
N LYS A 270 -16.15 -21.22 5.11
CA LYS A 270 -16.99 -22.19 4.39
C LYS A 270 -16.69 -22.12 2.89
N GLY A 271 -16.40 -23.27 2.29
CA GLY A 271 -16.00 -23.37 0.88
C GLY A 271 -14.52 -23.64 0.71
N THR A 272 -14.02 -23.50 -0.52
CA THR A 272 -12.62 -23.75 -0.86
C THR A 272 -12.09 -22.79 -1.91
N HIS A 273 -10.83 -22.42 -1.78
CA HIS A 273 -9.99 -21.86 -2.84
C HIS A 273 -9.35 -23.01 -3.65
N SER A 274 -9.31 -22.90 -4.98
CA SER A 274 -8.52 -23.83 -5.80
C SER A 274 -7.03 -23.49 -5.76
N SER A 275 -6.71 -22.19 -5.71
CA SER A 275 -5.35 -21.66 -5.63
C SER A 275 -5.38 -20.18 -5.23
N PHE A 276 -5.42 -19.88 -3.93
CA PHE A 276 -5.44 -18.48 -3.44
C PHE A 276 -4.32 -17.60 -4.04
N SER A 277 -3.13 -18.15 -4.29
CA SER A 277 -2.02 -17.41 -4.90
C SER A 277 -2.31 -16.83 -6.28
N ALA A 278 -3.33 -17.33 -6.98
CA ALA A 278 -3.79 -16.73 -8.24
C ALA A 278 -4.33 -15.32 -8.02
N GLN A 279 -5.05 -15.06 -6.92
CA GLN A 279 -5.58 -13.74 -6.59
C GLN A 279 -4.51 -12.68 -6.30
N GLN A 280 -3.24 -13.10 -6.14
CA GLN A 280 -2.10 -12.25 -5.81
C GLN A 280 -1.39 -11.66 -7.03
N ASN A 281 -1.98 -11.83 -8.22
CA ASN A 281 -1.50 -11.25 -9.47
C ASN A 281 -2.69 -10.95 -10.40
N SER A 282 -2.46 -10.33 -11.56
CA SER A 282 -3.44 -10.34 -12.66
C SER A 282 -2.75 -10.84 -13.93
N ASP A 283 -2.81 -12.14 -14.15
CA ASP A 283 -2.11 -12.83 -15.24
C ASP A 283 -3.01 -13.81 -16.02
N GLY A 284 -4.30 -13.86 -15.69
CA GLY A 284 -5.28 -14.77 -16.30
C GLY A 284 -5.27 -16.17 -15.70
N VAL A 285 -4.55 -16.40 -14.60
CA VAL A 285 -4.65 -17.60 -13.78
C VAL A 285 -5.67 -17.33 -12.68
N PHE A 286 -6.76 -18.09 -12.68
CA PHE A 286 -7.88 -17.86 -11.75
C PHE A 286 -7.81 -18.76 -10.52
N ASP A 287 -8.11 -18.18 -9.37
CA ASP A 287 -8.59 -18.91 -8.21
C ASP A 287 -10.08 -19.23 -8.38
N THR A 288 -10.47 -20.47 -8.13
CA THR A 288 -11.87 -20.89 -8.18
C THR A 288 -12.38 -21.04 -6.75
N LEU A 289 -13.26 -20.13 -6.35
CA LEU A 289 -14.00 -20.23 -5.10
C LEU A 289 -15.16 -21.19 -5.32
N THR A 290 -15.27 -22.22 -4.49
CA THR A 290 -16.32 -23.25 -4.60
C THR A 290 -17.01 -23.42 -3.26
N GLU A 291 -18.33 -23.40 -3.25
CA GLU A 291 -19.13 -23.68 -2.05
C GLU A 291 -18.82 -25.06 -1.49
N THR A 292 -18.98 -25.23 -0.19
CA THR A 292 -18.90 -26.54 0.46
C THR A 292 -20.28 -27.03 0.87
N HIS A 293 -20.46 -28.35 0.87
CA HIS A 293 -21.66 -28.98 1.40
C HIS A 293 -21.62 -28.93 2.94
N THR A 294 -22.58 -28.26 3.56
CA THR A 294 -22.74 -28.22 5.02
C THR A 294 -23.98 -29.06 5.38
N ASP A 295 -23.84 -30.00 6.34
CA ASP A 295 -24.87 -31.01 6.62
C ASP A 295 -25.41 -30.90 8.05
N ILE A 296 -26.74 -30.84 8.22
CA ILE A 296 -27.40 -31.31 9.45
C ILE A 296 -27.75 -32.79 9.30
N LEU A 297 -27.24 -33.61 10.21
CA LEU A 297 -27.49 -35.05 10.19
C LEU A 297 -28.55 -35.40 11.23
N VAL A 298 -29.64 -36.00 10.77
CA VAL A 298 -30.77 -36.39 11.61
C VAL A 298 -31.13 -37.85 11.39
N LYS A 299 -31.52 -38.53 12.46
CA LYS A 299 -32.06 -39.89 12.37
C LYS A 299 -33.15 -40.13 13.38
N LYS A 300 -34.32 -40.57 12.93
CA LYS A 300 -35.32 -41.21 13.78
C LYS A 300 -35.06 -42.70 13.79
N GLY A 301 -34.89 -43.28 14.97
CA GLY A 301 -34.72 -44.74 15.12
C GLY A 301 -35.49 -45.33 16.28
N THR A 302 -35.38 -46.65 16.42
CA THR A 302 -35.87 -47.41 17.57
C THR A 302 -34.83 -48.45 17.96
N PHE A 303 -34.73 -48.76 19.25
CA PHE A 303 -33.99 -49.93 19.73
C PHE A 303 -34.78 -50.61 20.84
N THR A 304 -34.46 -51.87 21.11
CA THR A 304 -34.98 -52.58 22.29
C THR A 304 -33.98 -52.49 23.42
N LYS A 305 -34.44 -52.09 24.60
CA LYS A 305 -33.64 -52.07 25.83
C LYS A 305 -32.95 -53.43 26.04
N LEU A 306 -31.71 -53.41 26.52
CA LEU A 306 -30.99 -54.61 26.94
C LEU A 306 -31.79 -55.41 27.99
N ALA A 307 -32.27 -56.60 27.62
CA ALA A 307 -32.94 -57.52 28.53
C ALA A 307 -31.90 -58.24 29.40
N SER A 308 -31.61 -57.67 30.56
CA SER A 308 -30.65 -58.20 31.54
C SER A 308 -31.00 -57.68 32.93
N THR A 309 -30.85 -58.51 33.97
CA THR A 309 -30.93 -58.06 35.37
C THR A 309 -29.64 -57.44 35.89
N THR A 310 -28.56 -57.48 35.09
CA THR A 310 -27.25 -56.90 35.43
C THR A 310 -27.07 -55.57 34.69
N PRO A 311 -26.56 -54.51 35.35
CA PRO A 311 -26.15 -53.27 34.69
C PRO A 311 -25.24 -53.56 33.49
N GLY A 312 -25.34 -52.76 32.42
CA GLY A 312 -24.58 -53.04 31.21
C GLY A 312 -24.64 -51.95 30.15
N SER A 313 -23.59 -51.88 29.35
CA SER A 313 -23.50 -50.98 28.21
C SER A 313 -24.23 -51.54 26.99
N GLN A 314 -24.91 -50.67 26.26
CA GLN A 314 -25.62 -50.97 25.03
C GLN A 314 -25.26 -49.93 23.96
N PRO A 315 -24.44 -50.29 22.95
CA PRO A 315 -24.15 -49.42 21.82
C PRO A 315 -25.34 -49.39 20.85
N ILE A 316 -25.65 -48.19 20.34
CA ILE A 316 -26.68 -47.94 19.33
C ILE A 316 -26.02 -47.30 18.12
N THR A 317 -26.17 -47.93 16.95
CA THR A 317 -25.66 -47.44 15.67
C THR A 317 -26.67 -46.51 15.00
N VAL A 318 -26.18 -45.36 14.54
CA VAL A 318 -26.95 -44.27 13.92
C VAL A 318 -26.48 -44.03 12.47
N GLY A 319 -25.19 -44.05 12.18
CA GLY A 319 -24.63 -43.70 10.85
C GLY A 319 -23.77 -42.43 10.85
N PHE A 320 -23.74 -41.70 11.96
CA PHE A 320 -22.94 -40.49 12.16
C PHE A 320 -22.74 -40.24 13.66
N GLN A 321 -21.82 -39.34 14.02
CA GLN A 321 -21.61 -38.92 15.41
C GLN A 321 -22.70 -37.94 15.86
N PRO A 322 -23.58 -38.32 16.79
CA PRO A 322 -24.58 -37.40 17.32
C PRO A 322 -23.93 -36.41 18.29
N LYS A 323 -24.44 -35.18 18.30
CA LYS A 323 -24.18 -34.14 19.32
C LYS A 323 -25.31 -34.08 20.36
N ALA A 324 -26.52 -34.47 19.97
CA ALA A 324 -27.69 -34.62 20.84
C ALA A 324 -28.53 -35.85 20.47
N VAL A 325 -29.18 -36.45 21.48
CA VAL A 325 -30.20 -37.49 21.27
C VAL A 325 -31.40 -37.19 22.15
N ILE A 326 -32.60 -37.29 21.57
CA ILE A 326 -33.90 -37.20 22.26
C ILE A 326 -34.50 -38.60 22.31
N PHE A 327 -35.02 -39.00 23.47
CA PHE A 327 -35.63 -40.30 23.73
C PHE A 327 -37.09 -40.13 24.16
N TRP A 328 -37.92 -41.08 23.73
CA TRP A 328 -39.26 -41.27 24.29
C TRP A 328 -39.62 -42.75 24.25
N TRP A 329 -40.43 -43.17 25.23
CA TRP A 329 -40.75 -44.58 25.40
C TRP A 329 -42.09 -44.78 26.08
N THR A 330 -42.60 -45.98 25.90
CA THR A 330 -43.54 -46.62 26.81
C THR A 330 -42.90 -47.88 27.39
N ARG A 331 -43.44 -48.42 28.49
CA ARG A 331 -43.03 -49.74 28.97
C ARG A 331 -43.75 -50.83 28.15
N GLN A 332 -43.30 -51.09 26.92
CA GLN A 332 -43.85 -52.14 26.02
C GLN A 332 -42.76 -52.92 25.27
N THR A 333 -42.91 -54.24 25.13
CA THR A 333 -42.00 -55.13 24.37
C THR A 333 -42.46 -55.41 22.94
N SER A 334 -43.65 -54.92 22.56
CA SER A 334 -44.26 -55.07 21.24
C SER A 334 -45.00 -53.78 20.88
N TYR A 335 -45.06 -53.46 19.58
CA TYR A 335 -45.90 -52.38 19.08
C TYR A 335 -47.39 -52.69 19.27
N GLY A 336 -48.19 -51.65 19.44
CA GLY A 336 -49.63 -51.74 19.71
C GLY A 336 -50.00 -51.12 21.06
N GLU A 337 -51.19 -51.46 21.53
CA GLU A 337 -51.77 -50.95 22.76
C GLU A 337 -51.39 -51.83 23.97
N LEU A 338 -51.31 -51.24 25.16
CA LEU A 338 -51.16 -51.97 26.41
C LEU A 338 -51.81 -51.19 27.56
N ALA A 339 -52.50 -51.92 28.43
CA ALA A 339 -53.08 -51.36 29.64
C ALA A 339 -52.04 -50.75 30.58
N ALA A 340 -52.47 -49.65 31.16
CA ALA A 340 -51.78 -48.70 31.99
C ALA A 340 -50.61 -47.90 31.44
N VAL A 341 -50.36 -46.77 32.09
CA VAL A 341 -49.47 -45.72 31.60
C VAL A 341 -48.11 -45.84 32.24
N ARG A 342 -47.07 -46.03 31.41
CA ARG A 342 -45.66 -45.96 31.82
C ARG A 342 -44.88 -45.33 30.69
N LEU A 343 -44.70 -44.01 30.74
CA LEU A 343 -44.01 -43.28 29.70
C LEU A 343 -42.87 -42.44 30.26
N GLY A 344 -42.05 -41.94 29.36
CA GLY A 344 -41.15 -40.85 29.67
C GLY A 344 -40.50 -40.25 28.45
N TYR A 345 -39.83 -39.13 28.71
CA TYR A 345 -39.08 -38.35 27.75
C TYR A 345 -37.71 -38.05 28.34
N GLY A 346 -36.71 -37.94 27.47
CA GLY A 346 -35.40 -37.49 27.91
C GLY A 346 -34.53 -37.06 26.77
N PHE A 347 -33.40 -36.45 27.10
CA PHE A 347 -32.38 -36.08 26.13
C PHE A 347 -31.00 -36.18 26.75
N ALA A 348 -30.00 -36.29 25.88
CA ALA A 348 -28.61 -36.27 26.25
C ALA A 348 -27.75 -35.57 25.20
N THR A 349 -26.68 -34.92 25.65
CA THR A 349 -25.73 -34.17 24.81
C THR A 349 -24.29 -34.42 25.24
N ALA A 350 -23.34 -34.08 24.36
CA ALA A 350 -21.94 -33.94 24.71
C ALA A 350 -21.52 -32.48 24.60
N TYR A 351 -21.18 -31.87 25.73
CA TYR A 351 -20.74 -30.48 25.78
C TYR A 351 -19.62 -30.31 26.81
N GLY A 352 -18.55 -29.60 26.43
CA GLY A 352 -17.41 -29.33 27.32
C GLY A 352 -16.69 -30.58 27.82
N GLY A 353 -16.63 -31.64 27.02
CA GLY A 353 -16.02 -32.93 27.41
C GLY A 353 -16.84 -33.76 28.40
N SER A 354 -18.07 -33.36 28.71
CA SER A 354 -18.99 -34.06 29.62
C SER A 354 -20.28 -34.48 28.91
N TYR A 355 -20.88 -35.59 29.37
CA TYR A 355 -22.17 -36.07 28.87
C TYR A 355 -23.30 -35.64 29.80
N GLN A 356 -24.21 -34.82 29.29
CA GLN A 356 -25.39 -34.38 30.03
C GLN A 356 -26.55 -35.35 29.77
N ASN A 357 -27.29 -35.72 30.82
CA ASN A 357 -28.36 -36.71 30.75
C ASN A 357 -29.57 -36.23 31.55
N TYR A 358 -30.73 -36.10 30.93
CA TYR A 358 -31.93 -35.61 31.60
C TYR A 358 -33.16 -36.39 31.16
N GLY A 359 -34.00 -36.78 32.12
CA GLY A 359 -35.17 -37.60 31.86
C GLY A 359 -36.31 -37.34 32.84
N VAL A 360 -37.53 -37.48 32.35
CA VAL A 360 -38.79 -37.39 33.12
C VAL A 360 -39.65 -38.60 32.82
N ALA A 361 -40.40 -39.08 33.81
CA ALA A 361 -41.25 -40.25 33.69
C ALA A 361 -42.56 -40.07 34.46
N PHE A 362 -43.61 -40.70 33.92
CA PHE A 362 -44.98 -40.70 34.41
C PHE A 362 -45.48 -42.15 34.47
N ALA A 363 -46.12 -42.52 35.57
CA ALA A 363 -46.77 -43.81 35.71
C ALA A 363 -48.18 -43.67 36.31
N SER A 364 -49.11 -44.47 35.81
CA SER A 364 -50.46 -44.67 36.34
C SER A 364 -50.81 -46.15 36.18
N ASP A 365 -51.32 -46.79 37.23
CA ASP A 365 -51.76 -48.19 37.15
C ASP A 365 -53.20 -48.30 36.65
N ASP A 366 -53.51 -49.43 36.02
CA ASP A 366 -54.80 -49.75 35.42
C ASP A 366 -55.55 -50.72 36.33
N ASN A 367 -56.87 -50.65 36.29
CA ASN A 367 -57.78 -51.48 37.09
C ASN A 367 -57.50 -51.40 38.60
N ALA A 368 -57.06 -50.22 39.09
CA ALA A 368 -56.89 -49.92 40.50
C ALA A 368 -58.19 -49.29 41.07
N GLY A 369 -58.61 -49.73 42.26
CA GLY A 369 -59.83 -49.22 42.92
C GLY A 369 -59.71 -47.81 43.50
N SER A 370 -58.49 -47.32 43.64
CA SER A 370 -58.18 -45.89 43.82
C SER A 370 -56.98 -45.61 42.92
N SER A 371 -56.86 -44.38 42.42
CA SER A 371 -55.74 -44.01 41.55
C SER A 371 -54.41 -44.35 42.24
N ASN A 372 -53.50 -44.95 41.48
CA ASN A 372 -52.10 -45.19 41.90
C ASN A 372 -51.20 -44.58 40.83
N THR A 373 -50.64 -43.42 41.12
CA THR A 373 -49.93 -42.60 40.12
C THR A 373 -48.69 -41.95 40.71
N GLY A 374 -47.70 -41.75 39.85
CA GLY A 374 -46.43 -41.21 40.29
C GLY A 374 -45.58 -40.67 39.16
N ARG A 375 -44.59 -39.88 39.56
CA ARG A 375 -43.62 -39.27 38.64
C ARG A 375 -42.21 -39.38 39.17
N ARG A 376 -41.27 -39.22 38.25
CA ARG A 376 -39.84 -39.14 38.55
C ARG A 376 -39.14 -38.27 37.53
N ARG A 377 -38.17 -37.46 38.01
CA ARG A 377 -37.19 -36.77 37.16
C ARG A 377 -35.77 -37.12 37.54
N SER A 378 -34.86 -37.08 36.57
CA SER A 378 -33.43 -37.34 36.77
C SER A 378 -32.56 -36.39 35.96
N GLU A 379 -31.50 -35.88 36.58
CA GLU A 379 -30.36 -35.22 35.90
C GLU A 379 -29.16 -36.17 35.73
N THR A 380 -29.35 -37.44 36.09
CA THR A 380 -28.35 -38.51 35.95
C THR A 380 -28.68 -39.42 34.76
N TYR A 381 -29.97 -39.63 34.48
CA TYR A 381 -30.48 -40.62 33.53
C TYR A 381 -31.37 -39.97 32.46
N CYS A 382 -31.06 -40.23 31.18
CA CYS A 382 -31.86 -39.77 30.04
C CYS A 382 -33.00 -40.73 29.68
N ILE A 383 -33.04 -41.92 30.28
CA ILE A 383 -34.14 -42.89 30.17
C ILE A 383 -34.51 -43.38 31.57
N ILE A 384 -35.79 -43.32 31.91
CA ILE A 384 -36.37 -43.76 33.19
C ILE A 384 -37.66 -44.53 32.94
N ILE A 385 -37.64 -45.84 33.18
CA ILE A 385 -38.80 -46.71 33.04
C ILE A 385 -39.31 -47.03 34.44
N LEU A 386 -40.52 -46.55 34.77
CA LEU A 386 -41.19 -46.84 36.03
C LEU A 386 -41.94 -48.18 35.96
N SER A 387 -41.99 -48.88 37.09
CA SER A 387 -42.56 -50.22 37.16
C SER A 387 -44.10 -50.20 37.26
N ASN A 388 -44.64 -49.24 37.99
CA ASN A 388 -46.04 -49.06 38.39
C ASN A 388 -46.27 -47.62 38.89
N GLY A 389 -47.48 -47.33 39.38
CA GLY A 389 -47.89 -46.03 39.93
C GLY A 389 -47.08 -45.60 41.16
N ASP A 390 -46.67 -46.55 41.99
CA ASP A 390 -45.60 -46.36 42.97
C ASP A 390 -44.29 -46.16 42.19
N PRO A 391 -43.66 -44.97 42.14
CA PRO A 391 -42.70 -44.63 41.09
C PRO A 391 -41.29 -45.26 41.27
N ASP A 392 -41.24 -46.59 41.38
CA ASP A 392 -40.06 -47.44 41.42
C ASP A 392 -39.44 -47.58 40.03
N ALA A 393 -38.13 -47.34 39.93
CA ALA A 393 -37.39 -47.43 38.69
C ALA A 393 -37.16 -48.90 38.28
N ALA A 394 -37.93 -49.42 37.33
CA ALA A 394 -37.73 -50.73 36.73
C ALA A 394 -36.46 -50.78 35.86
N ALA A 395 -36.18 -49.69 35.14
CA ALA A 395 -34.92 -49.53 34.41
C ALA A 395 -34.52 -48.05 34.25
N GLN A 396 -33.22 -47.77 34.28
CA GLN A 396 -32.67 -46.43 34.05
C GLN A 396 -31.35 -46.49 33.28
N ALA A 397 -31.17 -45.59 32.32
CA ALA A 397 -29.95 -45.49 31.52
C ALA A 397 -29.48 -44.06 31.31
N ARG A 398 -28.17 -43.94 31.11
CA ARG A 398 -27.49 -42.68 30.73
C ARG A 398 -26.57 -42.92 29.55
N ILE A 399 -26.40 -41.91 28.69
CA ILE A 399 -25.34 -41.89 27.69
C ILE A 399 -23.99 -41.74 28.40
N THR A 400 -23.04 -42.56 27.95
CA THR A 400 -21.65 -42.53 28.41
C THR A 400 -20.64 -42.21 27.31
N SER A 401 -21.07 -42.22 26.04
CA SER A 401 -20.26 -41.75 24.91
C SER A 401 -21.09 -41.52 23.66
N PHE A 402 -20.66 -40.57 22.84
CA PHE A 402 -21.01 -40.45 21.42
C PHE A 402 -19.81 -40.89 20.59
N SER A 403 -20.01 -41.89 19.72
CA SER A 403 -19.00 -42.42 18.82
C SER A 403 -19.20 -41.88 17.41
N ALA A 404 -18.23 -42.12 16.52
CA ALA A 404 -18.32 -41.72 15.11
C ALA A 404 -19.59 -42.22 14.38
N ASP A 405 -20.23 -43.27 14.91
CA ASP A 405 -21.34 -43.97 14.27
C ASP A 405 -22.57 -44.10 15.19
N GLY A 406 -22.63 -43.39 16.31
CA GLY A 406 -23.80 -43.43 17.21
C GLY A 406 -23.49 -43.10 18.67
N PHE A 407 -24.13 -43.81 19.60
CA PHE A 407 -24.00 -43.55 21.03
C PHE A 407 -24.05 -44.81 21.89
N ILE A 408 -23.53 -44.74 23.12
CA ILE A 408 -23.53 -45.86 24.08
C ILE A 408 -24.34 -45.48 25.31
N LEU A 409 -25.40 -46.24 25.56
CA LEU A 409 -26.18 -46.20 26.80
C LEU A 409 -25.55 -47.13 27.83
N ASN A 410 -25.59 -46.74 29.09
CA ASN A 410 -25.24 -47.58 30.22
C ASN A 410 -26.46 -47.71 31.15
N TRP A 411 -26.99 -48.93 31.23
CA TRP A 411 -28.09 -49.30 32.11
C TRP A 411 -27.57 -49.52 33.53
N GLN A 412 -28.16 -48.85 34.52
CA GLN A 412 -27.79 -48.98 35.94
C GLN A 412 -28.78 -49.88 36.66
N THR A 413 -29.99 -49.39 36.97
CA THR A 413 -31.11 -50.27 37.33
C THR A 413 -31.68 -50.86 36.06
N ASN A 414 -31.90 -52.18 36.01
CA ASN A 414 -32.43 -52.84 34.81
C ASN A 414 -33.17 -54.13 35.14
N GLU A 415 -34.27 -54.37 34.45
CA GLU A 415 -35.01 -55.63 34.47
C GLU A 415 -34.80 -56.43 33.17
N ASN A 416 -34.96 -57.76 33.24
CA ASN A 416 -34.84 -58.65 32.08
C ASN A 416 -36.03 -58.55 31.12
N ARG A 417 -36.15 -57.40 30.46
CA ARG A 417 -37.26 -57.01 29.58
C ARG A 417 -36.77 -56.16 28.42
N ALA A 418 -37.30 -56.36 27.23
CA ALA A 418 -36.83 -55.71 26.00
C ALA A 418 -37.77 -54.57 25.57
N ASP A 419 -37.89 -53.54 26.40
CA ASP A 419 -38.76 -52.37 26.13
C ASP A 419 -38.32 -51.62 24.86
N ILE A 420 -39.29 -51.19 24.05
CA ILE A 420 -39.05 -50.43 22.82
C ILE A 420 -38.81 -48.96 23.18
N ILE A 421 -37.64 -48.45 22.80
CA ILE A 421 -37.25 -47.05 22.98
C ILE A 421 -37.16 -46.39 21.61
N HIS A 422 -37.84 -45.27 21.43
CA HIS A 422 -37.67 -44.42 20.26
C HIS A 422 -36.60 -43.37 20.53
N TYR A 423 -35.89 -42.97 19.48
CA TYR A 423 -34.92 -41.89 19.56
C TYR A 423 -34.89 -41.02 18.31
N ILE A 424 -34.44 -39.77 18.50
CA ILE A 424 -33.95 -38.87 17.46
C ILE A 424 -32.48 -38.60 17.77
N ALA A 425 -31.59 -38.89 16.84
CA ALA A 425 -30.19 -38.48 16.90
C ALA A 425 -29.96 -37.26 16.00
N LEU A 426 -29.22 -36.28 16.50
CA LEU A 426 -28.90 -35.02 15.81
C LEU A 426 -27.38 -34.82 15.79
N GLY A 427 -26.82 -34.46 14.64
CA GLY A 427 -25.39 -34.27 14.42
C GLY A 427 -25.12 -33.47 13.14
N GLY A 428 -23.93 -33.63 12.56
CA GLY A 428 -23.50 -32.88 11.39
C GLY A 428 -22.76 -31.58 11.71
N SER A 429 -22.25 -30.93 10.68
CA SER A 429 -21.50 -29.66 10.78
C SER A 429 -22.43 -28.50 11.18
N ASP A 430 -23.65 -28.48 10.64
CA ASP A 430 -24.60 -27.37 10.81
C ASP A 430 -25.06 -27.25 12.26
N LEU A 431 -25.24 -28.37 12.95
CA LEU A 431 -25.53 -28.37 14.37
C LEU A 431 -24.25 -28.08 15.15
N THR A 432 -23.76 -26.84 15.15
CA THR A 432 -22.45 -26.48 15.70
C THR A 432 -22.30 -26.87 17.17
N THR A 433 -23.33 -26.64 17.98
CA THR A 433 -23.31 -26.91 19.43
C THR A 433 -24.65 -27.43 19.94
N ALA A 434 -24.62 -28.38 20.88
CA ALA A 434 -25.80 -28.84 21.60
C ALA A 434 -25.50 -28.97 23.09
N ARG A 435 -26.43 -28.52 23.95
CA ARG A 435 -26.27 -28.61 25.40
C ARG A 435 -27.60 -28.85 26.10
N ALA A 436 -27.65 -29.91 26.89
CA ALA A 436 -28.71 -30.18 27.84
C ALA A 436 -28.36 -29.64 29.23
N GLY A 437 -29.35 -29.19 29.99
CA GLY A 437 -29.14 -28.62 31.32
C GLY A 437 -30.42 -28.52 32.16
N ARG A 438 -30.26 -27.95 33.36
CA ARG A 438 -31.34 -27.61 34.28
C ARG A 438 -31.29 -26.13 34.63
N PHE A 439 -32.44 -25.50 34.78
CA PHE A 439 -32.60 -24.26 35.53
C PHE A 439 -33.72 -24.40 36.56
N LEU A 440 -33.76 -23.48 37.53
CA LEU A 440 -34.88 -23.37 38.47
C LEU A 440 -35.83 -22.28 37.98
N LEU A 441 -37.05 -22.64 37.59
CA LEU A 441 -38.12 -21.69 37.34
C LEU A 441 -38.51 -21.07 38.69
N ASN A 442 -38.24 -19.79 38.86
CA ASN A 442 -38.38 -19.14 40.16
C ASN A 442 -39.79 -18.57 40.40
N THR A 443 -40.12 -18.32 41.66
CA THR A 443 -41.46 -17.87 42.10
C THR A 443 -41.79 -16.41 41.77
N GLY A 444 -40.89 -15.65 41.14
CA GLY A 444 -41.14 -14.26 40.74
C GLY A 444 -41.85 -14.19 39.37
N SER A 445 -42.87 -13.35 39.24
CA SER A 445 -43.50 -13.06 37.94
C SER A 445 -42.61 -12.18 37.06
N GLY A 446 -42.91 -12.11 35.75
CA GLY A 446 -42.15 -11.34 34.78
C GLY A 446 -40.97 -12.11 34.16
N THR A 447 -39.93 -11.40 33.75
CA THR A 447 -38.83 -12.00 32.97
C THR A 447 -37.85 -12.80 33.81
N GLN A 448 -37.28 -13.86 33.22
CA GLN A 448 -36.18 -14.63 33.80
C GLN A 448 -35.18 -15.02 32.72
N ASP A 449 -33.93 -14.66 32.93
CA ASP A 449 -32.82 -15.11 32.10
C ASP A 449 -32.27 -16.44 32.60
N VAL A 450 -32.05 -17.36 31.68
CA VAL A 450 -31.30 -18.60 31.87
C VAL A 450 -29.97 -18.41 31.15
N THR A 451 -28.89 -18.36 31.91
CA THR A 451 -27.54 -18.04 31.42
C THR A 451 -26.57 -19.20 31.64
N GLY A 452 -25.33 -19.06 31.17
CA GLY A 452 -24.26 -20.03 31.36
C GLY A 452 -24.27 -21.17 30.36
N LEU A 453 -24.92 -21.03 29.20
CA LEU A 453 -24.95 -22.03 28.12
C LEU A 453 -23.66 -22.04 27.29
N GLY A 454 -22.94 -20.93 27.24
CA GLY A 454 -21.71 -20.70 26.47
C GLY A 454 -21.94 -20.36 25.00
N PHE A 455 -23.19 -20.19 24.57
CA PHE A 455 -23.59 -19.83 23.21
C PHE A 455 -25.05 -19.33 23.18
N GLN A 456 -25.42 -18.62 22.11
CA GLN A 456 -26.81 -18.25 21.81
C GLN A 456 -27.52 -19.40 21.08
N PRO A 457 -28.50 -20.09 21.67
CA PRO A 457 -29.22 -21.15 20.97
C PRO A 457 -30.11 -20.60 19.86
N ASP A 458 -30.47 -21.44 18.90
CA ASP A 458 -31.48 -21.18 17.86
C ASP A 458 -32.78 -21.97 18.12
N PHE A 459 -32.71 -22.99 18.99
CA PHE A 459 -33.86 -23.78 19.42
C PHE A 459 -33.68 -24.31 20.83
N THR A 460 -34.80 -24.48 21.53
CA THR A 460 -34.81 -25.21 22.79
C THR A 460 -36.05 -26.09 22.98
N MET A 461 -35.84 -27.27 23.58
CA MET A 461 -36.87 -28.17 24.06
C MET A 461 -36.83 -28.23 25.58
N PHE A 462 -37.98 -28.18 26.23
CA PHE A 462 -38.13 -28.23 27.68
C PHE A 462 -38.81 -29.54 28.10
N LEU A 463 -38.37 -30.09 29.23
CA LEU A 463 -39.01 -31.21 29.90
C LEU A 463 -39.17 -30.91 31.38
N TRP A 464 -40.32 -31.28 31.94
CA TRP A 464 -40.58 -31.09 33.35
C TRP A 464 -41.59 -32.11 33.88
N THR A 465 -41.57 -32.19 35.20
CA THR A 465 -42.60 -32.71 36.09
C THR A 465 -42.94 -31.57 37.07
N PHE A 466 -43.36 -31.81 38.32
CA PHE A 466 -43.70 -30.75 39.27
C PHE A 466 -42.50 -30.23 40.10
N THR A 467 -42.70 -29.97 41.39
CA THR A 467 -41.76 -29.29 42.31
C THR A 467 -40.75 -30.22 42.99
N GLU A 468 -40.75 -31.52 42.70
CA GLU A 468 -39.87 -32.47 43.37
C GLU A 468 -38.40 -32.26 43.03
N ASN A 469 -37.54 -32.65 43.99
CA ASN A 469 -36.10 -32.65 43.80
C ASN A 469 -35.70 -33.60 42.67
N VAL A 470 -34.59 -33.29 42.01
CA VAL A 470 -33.97 -34.19 41.03
C VAL A 470 -33.65 -35.54 41.67
N ASP A 471 -33.78 -36.61 40.88
CA ASP A 471 -33.51 -38.00 41.28
C ASP A 471 -34.41 -38.55 42.42
N SER A 472 -35.57 -37.93 42.65
CA SER A 472 -36.57 -38.40 43.60
C SER A 472 -37.84 -38.94 42.91
N SER A 473 -38.46 -39.92 43.55
CA SER A 473 -39.75 -40.52 43.16
C SER A 473 -40.83 -39.91 44.05
N THR A 474 -41.93 -39.43 43.45
CA THR A 474 -43.02 -38.75 44.18
C THR A 474 -44.38 -39.22 43.67
N SER A 475 -45.35 -39.39 44.57
CA SER A 475 -46.77 -39.60 44.23
C SER A 475 -47.34 -38.40 43.47
N ASP A 476 -48.48 -38.61 42.83
CA ASP A 476 -49.11 -37.72 41.85
C ASP A 476 -48.26 -37.62 40.57
N ALA A 477 -48.87 -37.88 39.43
CA ALA A 477 -48.17 -37.88 38.17
C ALA A 477 -48.32 -36.53 37.45
N GLU A 478 -47.21 -35.96 36.97
CA GLU A 478 -47.19 -34.82 36.03
C GLU A 478 -46.06 -35.04 35.05
N VAL A 479 -46.34 -34.82 33.77
CA VAL A 479 -45.33 -34.77 32.73
C VAL A 479 -45.67 -33.65 31.75
N GLY A 480 -44.67 -32.86 31.41
CA GLY A 480 -44.82 -31.83 30.40
C GLY A 480 -43.60 -31.71 29.50
N LEU A 481 -43.89 -31.23 28.29
CA LEU A 481 -42.92 -30.98 27.24
C LEU A 481 -43.27 -29.69 26.50
N GLY A 482 -42.24 -28.97 26.09
CA GLY A 482 -42.40 -27.71 25.39
C GLY A 482 -41.24 -27.39 24.48
N PHE A 483 -41.44 -26.43 23.59
CA PHE A 483 -40.52 -26.10 22.51
C PHE A 483 -40.52 -24.60 22.27
N ALA A 484 -39.38 -24.05 21.85
CA ALA A 484 -39.27 -22.69 21.35
C ALA A 484 -38.16 -22.55 20.30
N ALA A 485 -38.48 -21.88 19.20
CA ALA A 485 -37.54 -21.36 18.20
C ALA A 485 -37.54 -19.81 18.16
N SER A 486 -38.60 -19.17 18.67
CA SER A 486 -38.68 -17.71 18.82
C SER A 486 -39.82 -17.32 19.77
N SER A 487 -40.01 -16.02 20.01
CA SER A 487 -41.14 -15.49 20.78
C SER A 487 -42.50 -15.70 20.11
N THR A 488 -42.54 -16.11 18.85
CA THR A 488 -43.78 -16.42 18.12
C THR A 488 -43.89 -17.91 17.81
N GLN A 489 -42.77 -18.62 17.71
CA GLN A 489 -42.68 -20.06 17.46
C GLN A 489 -42.37 -20.81 18.77
N ARG A 490 -43.41 -21.12 19.53
CA ARG A 490 -43.31 -21.90 20.77
C ARG A 490 -44.61 -22.64 21.07
N ALA A 491 -44.51 -23.72 21.83
CA ALA A 491 -45.66 -24.48 22.28
C ALA A 491 -45.34 -25.30 23.54
N ALA A 492 -46.36 -25.67 24.31
CA ALA A 492 -46.24 -26.44 25.53
C ALA A 492 -47.45 -27.34 25.75
N MET A 493 -47.20 -28.50 26.36
CA MET A 493 -48.21 -29.47 26.78
C MET A 493 -47.88 -30.01 28.17
N VAL A 494 -48.91 -30.28 28.96
CA VAL A 494 -48.81 -30.90 30.28
C VAL A 494 -50.00 -31.82 30.53
N ALA A 495 -49.74 -32.95 31.19
CA ALA A 495 -50.71 -33.97 31.56
C ALA A 495 -50.47 -34.40 33.02
N VAL A 496 -51.55 -34.55 33.79
CA VAL A 496 -51.53 -34.74 35.25
C VAL A 496 -52.56 -35.77 35.68
N SER A 497 -52.20 -36.63 36.64
CA SER A 497 -53.11 -37.59 37.27
C SER A 497 -52.83 -37.67 38.77
N GLU A 498 -53.84 -37.40 39.60
CA GLU A 498 -53.69 -37.36 41.06
C GLU A 498 -53.66 -38.76 41.69
N ASP A 499 -52.86 -38.94 42.74
CA ASP A 499 -52.70 -40.22 43.44
C ASP A 499 -53.70 -40.41 44.59
N GLY A 500 -54.06 -41.67 44.89
CA GLY A 500 -54.86 -42.04 46.05
C GLY A 500 -56.32 -41.58 46.03
N ARG A 501 -56.89 -41.27 44.86
CA ARG A 501 -58.29 -40.82 44.72
C ARG A 501 -59.25 -41.98 44.43
N PRO A 502 -60.44 -42.05 45.07
CA PRO A 502 -61.46 -43.07 44.78
C PRO A 502 -62.08 -42.94 43.39
N THR A 503 -62.08 -41.73 42.84
CA THR A 503 -62.46 -41.43 41.46
C THR A 503 -61.25 -40.79 40.81
N MET A 504 -60.87 -41.23 39.61
CA MET A 504 -59.77 -40.64 38.85
C MET A 504 -59.98 -39.14 38.72
N ASP A 505 -58.93 -38.37 39.06
CA ASP A 505 -58.91 -36.91 38.96
C ASP A 505 -57.71 -36.52 38.10
N THR A 506 -57.97 -36.17 36.84
CA THR A 506 -56.92 -36.00 35.82
C THR A 506 -57.12 -34.75 34.98
N TRP A 507 -56.01 -34.14 34.57
CA TRP A 507 -56.02 -32.87 33.86
C TRP A 507 -55.00 -32.79 32.74
N GLN A 508 -55.28 -31.91 31.79
CA GLN A 508 -54.38 -31.62 30.69
C GLN A 508 -54.48 -30.19 30.18
N GLN A 509 -53.37 -29.65 29.67
CA GLN A 509 -53.35 -28.35 29.01
C GLN A 509 -52.37 -28.33 27.84
N GLN A 510 -52.78 -27.69 26.75
CA GLN A 510 -51.97 -27.48 25.54
C GLN A 510 -52.03 -26.00 25.15
N ARG A 511 -50.88 -25.39 24.82
CA ARG A 511 -50.81 -23.98 24.40
C ARG A 511 -49.80 -23.77 23.29
N THR A 512 -50.09 -22.82 22.41
CA THR A 512 -49.20 -22.38 21.29
C THR A 512 -48.61 -20.99 21.53
N ASN A 513 -48.81 -20.45 22.73
CA ASN A 513 -48.28 -19.16 23.17
C ASN A 513 -47.54 -19.27 24.51
N SER A 514 -47.02 -20.46 24.80
CA SER A 514 -46.30 -20.77 26.03
C SER A 514 -45.31 -21.89 25.71
N CYS A 515 -44.19 -21.95 26.43
CA CYS A 515 -43.16 -22.98 26.29
C CYS A 515 -43.04 -23.89 27.53
N ILE A 516 -43.62 -23.49 28.68
CA ILE A 516 -43.70 -24.30 29.91
C ILE A 516 -45.07 -24.09 30.58
N LEU A 517 -45.67 -25.17 31.08
CA LEU A 517 -46.94 -25.17 31.81
C LEU A 517 -46.86 -26.06 33.03
N LEU A 518 -47.24 -25.56 34.20
CA LEU A 518 -47.37 -26.37 35.42
C LEU A 518 -48.81 -26.38 35.89
N LEU A 519 -49.30 -27.57 36.23
CA LEU A 519 -50.59 -27.79 36.89
C LEU A 519 -50.32 -28.47 38.23
N SER A 520 -50.95 -27.99 39.30
CA SER A 520 -50.84 -28.60 40.62
C SER A 520 -51.33 -30.06 40.58
N PRO A 521 -50.45 -31.05 40.85
CA PRO A 521 -50.83 -32.46 40.71
C PRO A 521 -51.93 -32.94 41.66
N SER A 522 -52.16 -32.19 42.74
CA SER A 522 -53.15 -32.52 43.77
C SER A 522 -54.47 -31.74 43.66
N THR A 523 -54.60 -30.85 42.67
CA THR A 523 -55.82 -30.00 42.54
C THR A 523 -56.19 -29.64 41.11
N GLY A 524 -55.31 -29.87 40.13
CA GLY A 524 -55.48 -29.44 38.75
C GLY A 524 -55.39 -27.94 38.51
N ALA A 525 -55.15 -27.12 39.55
CA ALA A 525 -55.05 -25.68 39.42
C ALA A 525 -53.80 -25.28 38.62
N GLN A 526 -53.89 -24.18 37.85
CA GLN A 526 -52.72 -23.62 37.18
C GLN A 526 -51.68 -23.18 38.22
N ASP A 527 -50.45 -23.68 38.09
CA ASP A 527 -49.31 -23.26 38.93
C ASP A 527 -48.33 -22.36 38.17
N ALA A 528 -48.11 -22.59 36.86
CA ALA A 528 -47.29 -21.68 36.05
C ALA A 528 -47.70 -21.66 34.58
N VAL A 529 -47.59 -20.47 33.96
CA VAL A 529 -47.71 -20.24 32.52
C VAL A 529 -46.53 -19.40 32.06
N VAL A 530 -45.63 -20.01 31.29
CA VAL A 530 -44.37 -19.37 30.88
C VAL A 530 -44.30 -19.26 29.36
N ASP A 531 -44.10 -18.04 28.87
CA ASP A 531 -43.84 -17.74 27.47
C ASP A 531 -42.33 -17.59 27.19
N PHE A 532 -41.93 -17.86 25.96
CA PHE A 532 -40.58 -17.66 25.48
C PHE A 532 -40.40 -16.22 24.98
N SER A 533 -39.31 -15.56 25.37
CA SER A 533 -39.06 -14.16 24.98
C SER A 533 -38.02 -14.03 23.88
N GLN A 534 -36.81 -14.58 24.05
CA GLN A 534 -35.72 -14.46 23.08
C GLN A 534 -34.56 -15.39 23.46
N PHE A 535 -33.72 -15.72 22.49
CA PHE A 535 -32.38 -16.26 22.75
C PHE A 535 -31.40 -15.11 23.02
N ASN A 536 -30.60 -15.24 24.07
CA ASN A 536 -29.54 -14.30 24.45
C ASN A 536 -28.17 -14.89 24.09
N SER A 537 -27.12 -14.07 24.05
CA SER A 537 -25.73 -14.51 23.71
C SER A 537 -25.21 -15.71 24.51
N ASP A 538 -25.69 -15.90 25.74
CA ASP A 538 -25.29 -16.97 26.66
C ASP A 538 -26.50 -17.76 27.21
N GLY A 539 -27.60 -17.83 26.44
CA GLY A 539 -28.75 -18.65 26.80
C GLY A 539 -30.08 -18.11 26.28
N PHE A 540 -31.08 -17.98 27.14
CA PHE A 540 -32.43 -17.55 26.72
C PHE A 540 -33.19 -16.83 27.83
N ARG A 541 -34.21 -16.07 27.42
CA ARG A 541 -35.11 -15.32 28.30
C ARG A 541 -36.52 -15.88 28.22
N LEU A 542 -37.14 -16.04 29.39
CA LEU A 542 -38.53 -16.44 29.57
C LEU A 542 -39.35 -15.27 30.12
N ASN A 543 -40.66 -15.31 29.92
CA ASN A 543 -41.64 -14.41 30.53
C ASN A 543 -42.73 -15.21 31.24
N LYS A 544 -42.85 -15.06 32.55
CA LYS A 544 -43.81 -15.78 33.39
C LYS A 544 -45.07 -14.93 33.54
N ALA A 545 -46.11 -15.29 32.78
CA ALA A 545 -47.44 -14.72 32.92
C ALA A 545 -48.07 -15.14 34.25
N ASP A 546 -47.78 -16.38 34.67
CA ASP A 546 -48.04 -16.91 36.00
C ASP A 546 -46.80 -17.66 36.47
N ALA A 547 -46.32 -17.36 37.67
CA ALA A 547 -45.05 -17.89 38.20
C ALA A 547 -45.35 -19.00 39.21
N PRO A 548 -44.52 -20.07 39.27
CA PRO A 548 -44.79 -21.20 40.13
C PRO A 548 -44.81 -20.82 41.61
N SER A 549 -45.61 -21.53 42.39
CA SER A 549 -45.71 -21.34 43.85
C SER A 549 -44.44 -21.75 44.62
N SER A 550 -43.59 -22.57 44.01
CA SER A 550 -42.27 -22.97 44.52
C SER A 550 -41.24 -22.96 43.40
N ASN A 551 -39.95 -22.93 43.74
CA ASN A 551 -38.89 -23.04 42.73
C ASN A 551 -38.95 -24.42 42.07
N THR A 552 -39.23 -24.46 40.78
CA THR A 552 -39.47 -25.72 40.05
C THR A 552 -38.32 -26.04 39.09
N PRO A 553 -37.64 -27.19 39.22
CA PRO A 553 -36.64 -27.64 38.25
C PRO A 553 -37.23 -27.87 36.85
N ILE A 554 -36.67 -27.22 35.84
CA ILE A 554 -36.99 -27.44 34.43
C ILE A 554 -35.74 -27.89 33.69
N PHE A 555 -35.86 -28.96 32.90
CA PHE A 555 -34.78 -29.41 32.03
C PHE A 555 -34.92 -28.77 30.65
N TYR A 556 -33.79 -28.45 30.03
CA TYR A 556 -33.74 -27.93 28.67
C TYR A 556 -32.72 -28.67 27.82
N LEU A 557 -33.00 -28.79 26.53
CA LEU A 557 -32.05 -29.07 25.45
C LEU A 557 -31.95 -27.80 24.62
N ALA A 558 -30.75 -27.24 24.46
CA ALA A 558 -30.49 -26.06 23.65
C ALA A 558 -29.58 -26.44 22.47
N LEU A 559 -29.95 -26.02 21.26
CA LEU A 559 -29.26 -26.34 20.01
C LEU A 559 -28.84 -25.04 19.30
N LYS A 560 -27.63 -25.04 18.73
CA LYS A 560 -27.09 -23.99 17.87
C LYS A 560 -26.87 -24.53 16.47
N GLY A 561 -27.28 -23.76 15.48
CA GLY A 561 -27.16 -24.03 14.05
C GLY A 561 -28.21 -25.02 13.53
N GLY A 562 -28.43 -25.01 12.22
CA GLY A 562 -29.63 -25.56 11.58
C GLY A 562 -30.84 -24.62 11.64
N TYR A 563 -31.89 -24.96 10.92
CA TYR A 563 -33.15 -24.23 10.89
C TYR A 563 -34.23 -24.92 11.72
N TYR A 564 -35.00 -24.14 12.47
CA TYR A 564 -36.03 -24.63 13.37
C TYR A 564 -37.33 -23.87 13.17
N ASP A 565 -38.44 -24.60 13.14
CA ASP A 565 -39.77 -24.01 13.17
C ASP A 565 -40.64 -24.77 14.18
N VAL A 566 -41.28 -24.02 15.07
CA VAL A 566 -42.22 -24.54 16.06
C VAL A 566 -43.57 -23.91 15.80
N GLY A 567 -44.55 -24.73 15.47
CA GLY A 567 -45.87 -24.24 15.14
C GLY A 567 -46.97 -25.23 15.49
N SER A 568 -48.15 -24.98 14.92
CA SER A 568 -49.27 -25.90 15.07
C SER A 568 -50.17 -25.88 13.84
N PHE A 569 -50.92 -26.97 13.64
CA PHE A 569 -51.94 -27.09 12.60
C PHE A 569 -53.14 -27.89 13.14
N ASP A 570 -54.26 -27.85 12.43
CA ASP A 570 -55.41 -28.70 12.75
C ASP A 570 -55.35 -30.01 11.95
N SER A 571 -55.60 -31.13 12.62
CA SER A 571 -55.69 -32.44 11.98
C SER A 571 -56.76 -32.44 10.89
N ALA A 572 -56.57 -33.25 9.84
CA ALA A 572 -57.57 -33.38 8.79
C ALA A 572 -58.93 -33.87 9.34
N THR A 573 -60.02 -33.42 8.72
CA THR A 573 -61.40 -33.87 8.99
C THR A 573 -61.90 -34.89 7.95
N SER A 574 -61.04 -35.30 7.03
CA SER A 574 -61.27 -36.34 6.02
C SER A 574 -59.99 -37.17 5.84
N VAL A 575 -60.13 -38.48 5.62
CA VAL A 575 -58.98 -39.37 5.33
C VAL A 575 -58.26 -38.93 4.06
N GLY A 576 -56.96 -39.21 3.99
CA GLY A 576 -56.10 -38.88 2.85
C GLY A 576 -55.01 -37.86 3.17
N THR A 577 -54.43 -37.28 2.12
CA THR A 577 -53.23 -36.43 2.22
C THR A 577 -53.53 -35.04 2.75
N GLN A 578 -52.72 -34.57 3.70
CA GLN A 578 -52.68 -33.18 4.17
C GLN A 578 -51.26 -32.64 4.01
N ASN A 579 -51.10 -31.51 3.33
CA ASN A 579 -49.83 -30.77 3.28
C ASN A 579 -49.86 -29.66 4.32
N VAL A 580 -48.76 -29.51 5.05
CA VAL A 580 -48.47 -28.35 5.89
C VAL A 580 -47.31 -27.62 5.24
N THR A 581 -47.56 -26.40 4.76
CA THR A 581 -46.62 -25.64 3.91
C THR A 581 -46.21 -24.30 4.53
N SER A 582 -46.29 -24.19 5.86
CA SER A 582 -45.93 -22.99 6.61
C SER A 582 -44.51 -23.00 7.15
N VAL A 583 -43.75 -24.08 6.91
CA VAL A 583 -42.36 -24.17 7.35
C VAL A 583 -41.51 -23.39 6.35
N GLY A 584 -40.75 -22.41 6.82
CA GLY A 584 -39.98 -21.51 5.95
C GLY A 584 -38.82 -22.16 5.18
N PHE A 585 -38.60 -23.45 5.35
CA PHE A 585 -37.50 -24.24 4.78
C PHE A 585 -37.96 -25.68 4.53
N GLN A 586 -37.16 -26.46 3.79
CA GLN A 586 -37.39 -27.89 3.62
C GLN A 586 -36.90 -28.64 4.86
N PRO A 587 -37.78 -29.29 5.65
CA PRO A 587 -37.34 -30.02 6.83
C PRO A 587 -36.64 -31.34 6.45
N MET A 588 -35.82 -31.83 7.35
CA MET A 588 -35.19 -33.15 7.37
C MET A 588 -35.65 -34.00 8.56
N LEU A 589 -36.22 -33.36 9.59
CA LEU A 589 -36.84 -34.01 10.74
C LEU A 589 -38.16 -33.29 11.08
N LEU A 590 -39.17 -34.08 11.42
CA LEU A 590 -40.45 -33.62 11.95
C LEU A 590 -40.73 -34.29 13.29
N MET A 591 -41.08 -33.52 14.31
CA MET A 591 -41.69 -33.98 15.55
C MET A 591 -43.13 -33.48 15.63
N LEU A 592 -44.06 -34.33 16.08
CA LEU A 592 -45.46 -34.01 16.29
C LEU A 592 -45.88 -34.32 17.72
N ALA A 593 -46.71 -33.45 18.31
CA ALA A 593 -47.31 -33.68 19.61
C ALA A 593 -48.79 -33.22 19.64
N THR A 594 -49.65 -33.94 20.36
CA THR A 594 -51.08 -33.59 20.49
C THR A 594 -51.71 -34.20 21.73
N GLN A 595 -52.73 -33.55 22.29
CA GLN A 595 -53.58 -34.05 23.36
C GLN A 595 -54.93 -34.56 22.84
N GLY A 596 -55.03 -34.88 21.55
CA GLY A 596 -56.29 -35.35 20.94
C GLY A 596 -57.44 -34.33 20.99
N ARG A 597 -57.17 -33.05 21.28
CA ARG A 597 -58.20 -32.03 21.56
C ARG A 597 -58.20 -30.87 20.55
N THR A 598 -59.34 -30.19 20.45
CA THR A 598 -59.44 -28.94 19.66
C THR A 598 -58.68 -27.82 20.36
N ALA A 599 -58.22 -26.82 19.59
CA ALA A 599 -57.48 -25.67 20.09
C ALA A 599 -58.18 -25.01 21.29
N SER A 600 -57.54 -25.04 22.46
CA SER A 600 -58.03 -24.40 23.67
C SER A 600 -56.86 -24.06 24.59
N THR A 601 -56.97 -22.96 25.33
CA THR A 601 -56.01 -22.59 26.37
C THR A 601 -56.47 -23.00 27.77
N SER A 602 -57.72 -23.47 27.90
CA SER A 602 -58.30 -23.93 29.15
C SER A 602 -57.78 -25.30 29.55
N ILE A 603 -57.58 -25.50 30.85
CA ILE A 603 -57.35 -26.81 31.44
C ILE A 603 -58.56 -27.70 31.11
N GLY A 604 -58.28 -28.88 30.57
CA GLY A 604 -59.27 -29.90 30.27
C GLY A 604 -59.13 -31.09 31.22
N SER A 605 -60.12 -31.96 31.22
CA SER A 605 -60.08 -33.27 31.87
C SER A 605 -59.34 -34.30 30.99
N THR A 606 -59.02 -35.46 31.58
CA THR A 606 -58.28 -36.58 30.98
C THR A 606 -56.82 -36.25 30.72
N ALA A 607 -55.89 -36.98 31.34
CA ALA A 607 -54.47 -36.81 31.03
C ALA A 607 -54.15 -37.50 29.69
N GLU A 608 -53.94 -36.76 28.61
CA GLU A 608 -53.66 -37.34 27.29
C GLU A 608 -52.44 -36.69 26.63
N LEU A 609 -51.56 -37.51 26.03
CA LEU A 609 -50.43 -37.01 25.24
C LEU A 609 -49.98 -38.03 24.20
N ALA A 610 -49.89 -37.60 22.93
CA ALA A 610 -49.16 -38.29 21.89
C ALA A 610 -47.91 -37.51 21.49
N PHE A 611 -46.80 -38.22 21.28
CA PHE A 611 -45.55 -37.67 20.75
C PHE A 611 -44.97 -38.62 19.71
N GLY A 612 -44.48 -38.09 18.60
CA GLY A 612 -43.78 -38.89 17.60
C GLY A 612 -42.94 -38.07 16.65
N ALA A 613 -42.15 -38.76 15.84
CA ALA A 613 -41.24 -38.11 14.91
C ALA A 613 -41.01 -38.93 13.64
N ALA A 614 -40.51 -38.27 12.59
CA ALA A 614 -40.09 -38.89 11.34
C ALA A 614 -38.92 -38.17 10.66
N THR A 615 -38.01 -38.94 10.07
CA THR A 615 -36.99 -38.49 9.11
C THR A 615 -37.27 -39.00 7.69
N SER A 616 -38.14 -40.00 7.54
CA SER A 616 -38.61 -40.49 6.25
C SER A 616 -39.92 -41.27 6.40
N ALA A 617 -40.53 -41.67 5.27
CA ALA A 617 -41.73 -42.52 5.27
C ALA A 617 -41.50 -43.92 5.86
N THR A 618 -40.24 -44.34 6.03
CA THR A 618 -39.87 -45.63 6.66
C THR A 618 -39.31 -45.46 8.06
N GLU A 619 -38.70 -44.31 8.36
CA GLU A 619 -38.17 -43.96 9.68
C GLU A 619 -39.10 -42.99 10.40
N ARG A 620 -40.18 -43.54 10.97
CA ARG A 620 -41.18 -42.81 11.75
C ARG A 620 -41.66 -43.61 12.96
N GLY A 621 -42.32 -42.97 13.92
CA GLY A 621 -42.94 -43.65 15.04
C GLY A 621 -43.44 -42.70 16.11
N SER A 622 -44.31 -43.20 16.97
CA SER A 622 -45.02 -42.44 17.99
C SER A 622 -45.30 -43.27 19.24
N THR A 623 -45.56 -42.56 20.34
CA THR A 623 -46.20 -43.09 21.54
C THR A 623 -47.42 -42.24 21.86
N TRP A 624 -48.42 -42.84 22.48
CA TRP A 624 -49.59 -42.16 23.02
C TRP A 624 -49.97 -42.76 24.37
N PHE A 625 -50.61 -41.97 25.22
CA PHE A 625 -51.27 -42.47 26.41
C PHE A 625 -52.52 -41.65 26.72
N GLU A 626 -53.43 -42.27 27.48
CA GLU A 626 -54.55 -41.60 28.13
C GLU A 626 -54.74 -42.12 29.56
N ASP A 627 -55.11 -41.20 30.47
CA ASP A 627 -55.63 -41.50 31.80
C ASP A 627 -56.98 -40.77 32.00
N PRO A 628 -58.12 -41.46 31.80
CA PRO A 628 -59.44 -40.84 31.82
C PRO A 628 -59.84 -40.29 33.19
N ASP A 629 -60.55 -39.16 33.17
CA ASP A 629 -61.09 -38.49 34.35
C ASP A 629 -62.46 -39.08 34.77
N ASP A 630 -62.86 -38.85 36.03
CA ASP A 630 -64.18 -39.17 36.59
C ASP A 630 -64.57 -40.68 36.55
N LEU A 631 -63.58 -41.58 36.59
CA LEU A 631 -63.80 -43.03 36.65
C LEU A 631 -63.56 -43.58 38.07
N GLY A 632 -64.47 -44.43 38.58
CA GLY A 632 -64.35 -45.04 39.92
C GLY A 632 -63.30 -46.17 40.04
N THR A 633 -62.73 -46.59 38.91
CA THR A 633 -61.56 -47.49 38.84
C THR A 633 -60.64 -46.93 37.76
N SER A 634 -59.33 -46.93 38.00
CA SER A 634 -58.37 -46.47 36.99
C SER A 634 -58.46 -47.34 35.74
N ASP A 635 -58.35 -46.70 34.57
CA ASP A 635 -58.74 -47.35 33.32
C ASP A 635 -57.95 -46.82 32.12
N ASN A 636 -56.63 -46.75 32.32
CA ASN A 636 -55.70 -46.01 31.48
C ASN A 636 -54.92 -46.91 30.52
N GLU A 637 -54.42 -46.34 29.41
CA GLU A 637 -53.78 -47.08 28.33
C GLU A 637 -52.61 -46.31 27.71
N MET A 638 -51.69 -47.05 27.09
CA MET A 638 -50.61 -46.52 26.28
C MET A 638 -50.45 -47.28 24.95
N GLU A 639 -49.92 -46.60 23.93
CA GLU A 639 -49.57 -47.16 22.62
C GLU A 639 -48.11 -46.83 22.27
N THR A 640 -47.44 -47.77 21.60
CA THR A 640 -46.18 -47.51 20.87
C THR A 640 -46.30 -48.01 19.44
N SER A 641 -45.91 -47.19 18.47
CA SER A 641 -46.06 -47.46 17.04
C SER A 641 -44.84 -47.05 16.23
N ASN A 642 -44.52 -47.81 15.18
CA ASN A 642 -43.52 -47.46 14.16
C ASN A 642 -44.13 -47.22 12.77
N SER A 643 -45.46 -47.33 12.63
CA SER A 643 -46.18 -47.18 11.35
C SER A 643 -46.86 -45.82 11.22
N ARG A 644 -46.86 -45.01 12.29
CA ARG A 644 -47.53 -43.71 12.38
C ARG A 644 -46.62 -42.70 13.06
N ILE A 645 -46.60 -41.46 12.55
CA ILE A 645 -45.91 -40.36 13.21
C ILE A 645 -46.72 -39.78 14.37
N ILE A 646 -48.05 -39.94 14.35
CA ILE A 646 -48.92 -39.55 15.46
C ILE A 646 -50.21 -40.37 15.44
N SER A 647 -50.70 -40.76 16.62
CA SER A 647 -52.02 -41.37 16.86
C SER A 647 -52.60 -40.94 18.20
N TRP A 648 -53.93 -40.94 18.30
CA TRP A 648 -54.66 -40.79 19.56
C TRP A 648 -56.00 -41.54 19.48
N ARG A 649 -56.52 -41.95 20.62
CA ARG A 649 -57.62 -42.92 20.74
C ARG A 649 -58.64 -42.49 21.78
N ASP A 650 -59.78 -43.16 21.78
CA ASP A 650 -60.82 -43.01 22.80
C ASP A 650 -61.12 -44.38 23.40
N ARG A 651 -61.50 -44.37 24.66
CA ARG A 651 -62.15 -45.50 25.30
C ARG A 651 -63.66 -45.42 25.12
N THR A 652 -64.26 -46.40 24.44
CA THR A 652 -65.72 -46.44 24.19
C THR A 652 -66.48 -47.49 25.01
N GLY A 653 -65.79 -48.23 25.90
CA GLY A 653 -66.34 -49.23 26.81
C GLY A 653 -65.27 -49.91 27.66
N SER A 654 -65.64 -50.90 28.51
CA SER A 654 -64.67 -51.67 29.30
C SER A 654 -63.73 -52.45 28.38
N SER A 655 -62.46 -52.06 28.34
CA SER A 655 -61.36 -52.72 27.60
C SER A 655 -61.45 -52.67 26.07
N ALA A 656 -62.11 -51.66 25.49
CA ALA A 656 -62.18 -51.48 24.03
C ALA A 656 -61.84 -50.04 23.60
N PHE A 657 -60.75 -49.91 22.82
CA PHE A 657 -60.20 -48.63 22.39
C PHE A 657 -60.38 -48.42 20.89
N THR A 658 -60.92 -47.26 20.52
CA THR A 658 -61.18 -46.89 19.13
C THR A 658 -60.20 -45.81 18.68
N LEU A 659 -59.57 -46.02 17.52
CA LEU A 659 -58.66 -45.04 16.94
C LEU A 659 -59.41 -43.78 16.48
N ARG A 660 -59.24 -42.67 17.20
CA ARG A 660 -59.86 -41.37 16.90
C ARG A 660 -59.16 -40.66 15.75
N GLY A 661 -57.83 -40.57 15.82
CA GLY A 661 -57.03 -39.88 14.83
C GLY A 661 -55.68 -40.53 14.63
N SER A 662 -55.22 -40.59 13.39
CA SER A 662 -53.85 -41.02 13.09
C SER A 662 -53.34 -40.54 11.74
N ALA A 663 -52.08 -40.13 11.71
CA ALA A 663 -51.38 -39.76 10.50
C ALA A 663 -50.09 -40.56 10.30
N ASP A 664 -49.85 -40.90 9.04
CA ASP A 664 -48.57 -41.40 8.55
C ASP A 664 -47.75 -40.23 7.95
N PHE A 665 -46.42 -40.29 8.04
CA PHE A 665 -45.52 -39.35 7.38
C PHE A 665 -45.24 -39.82 5.94
N THR A 666 -45.42 -38.92 4.97
CA THR A 666 -45.25 -39.25 3.55
C THR A 666 -43.93 -38.70 2.99
N SER A 667 -43.70 -37.39 3.10
CA SER A 667 -42.51 -36.74 2.54
C SER A 667 -42.32 -35.35 3.12
N PHE A 668 -41.08 -34.87 3.11
CA PHE A 668 -40.80 -33.45 3.22
C PHE A 668 -41.14 -32.75 1.91
N LEU A 669 -41.51 -31.48 2.02
CA LEU A 669 -41.80 -30.54 0.94
C LEU A 669 -40.81 -29.38 1.05
N PRO A 670 -40.56 -28.62 -0.03
CA PRO A 670 -39.65 -27.48 0.01
C PRO A 670 -39.94 -26.44 1.12
N ASN A 671 -41.19 -26.35 1.58
CA ASN A 671 -41.65 -25.45 2.63
C ASN A 671 -42.50 -26.14 3.70
N GLY A 672 -42.22 -27.43 3.98
CA GLY A 672 -42.88 -28.14 5.06
C GLY A 672 -42.98 -29.64 4.84
N PHE A 673 -44.15 -30.23 5.11
CA PHE A 673 -44.29 -31.68 5.18
C PHE A 673 -45.66 -32.17 4.75
N ARG A 674 -45.71 -33.44 4.33
CA ARG A 674 -46.91 -34.13 3.88
C ARG A 674 -47.22 -35.30 4.80
N LEU A 675 -48.45 -35.32 5.28
CA LEU A 675 -49.03 -36.39 6.08
C LEU A 675 -50.12 -37.13 5.31
N ASN A 676 -50.36 -38.39 5.65
CA ASN A 676 -51.49 -39.17 5.16
C ASN A 676 -52.35 -39.67 6.33
N TRP A 677 -53.58 -39.19 6.42
CA TRP A 677 -54.50 -39.50 7.51
C TRP A 677 -55.27 -40.79 7.22
N SER A 678 -55.17 -41.76 8.14
CA SER A 678 -55.90 -43.04 8.06
C SER A 678 -57.09 -43.12 9.01
N SER A 679 -57.16 -42.25 10.02
CA SER A 679 -58.34 -42.03 10.86
C SER A 679 -58.41 -40.54 11.22
N VAL A 680 -59.62 -39.99 11.26
CA VAL A 680 -59.90 -38.55 11.47
C VAL A 680 -61.17 -38.37 12.27
N GLU A 681 -61.27 -37.24 12.98
CA GLU A 681 -62.49 -36.81 13.67
C GLU A 681 -63.24 -35.72 12.88
N ALA A 682 -64.53 -35.54 13.18
CA ALA A 682 -65.37 -34.52 12.52
C ALA A 682 -64.91 -33.07 12.76
N THR A 683 -64.11 -32.84 13.81
CA THR A 683 -63.50 -31.55 14.13
C THR A 683 -62.00 -31.75 14.28
N GLY A 684 -61.23 -30.89 13.60
CA GLY A 684 -59.76 -30.91 13.67
C GLY A 684 -59.25 -30.77 15.11
N LYS A 685 -58.23 -31.56 15.43
CA LYS A 685 -57.49 -31.51 16.69
C LYS A 685 -56.21 -30.73 16.49
N LYS A 686 -55.79 -29.98 17.51
CA LYS A 686 -54.63 -29.12 17.43
C LYS A 686 -53.36 -29.96 17.60
N VAL A 687 -52.56 -30.06 16.55
CA VAL A 687 -51.27 -30.76 16.56
C VAL A 687 -50.16 -29.72 16.57
N ILE A 688 -49.24 -29.84 17.53
CA ILE A 688 -47.99 -29.07 17.59
C ILE A 688 -46.96 -29.77 16.71
N TYR A 689 -46.18 -28.99 15.96
CA TYR A 689 -45.06 -29.51 15.20
C TYR A 689 -43.76 -28.80 15.58
N VAL A 690 -42.66 -29.54 15.46
CA VAL A 690 -41.30 -29.00 15.38
C VAL A 690 -40.67 -29.53 14.10
N ALA A 691 -40.24 -28.64 13.22
CA ALA A 691 -39.50 -28.96 12.01
C ALA A 691 -38.04 -28.55 12.17
N LEU A 692 -37.12 -29.40 11.73
CA LEU A 692 -35.67 -29.15 11.67
C LEU A 692 -35.19 -29.28 10.23
N GLY A 693 -34.30 -28.39 9.77
CA GLY A 693 -33.63 -28.44 8.46
C GLY A 693 -32.19 -27.93 8.55
N GLY A 694 -31.45 -27.98 7.44
CA GLY A 694 -30.06 -27.50 7.32
C GLY A 694 -29.79 -26.89 5.94
N HIS A 695 -28.58 -26.37 5.76
CA HIS A 695 -28.12 -25.86 4.46
C HIS A 695 -27.72 -27.03 3.54
N ALA A 696 -27.53 -26.79 2.25
CA ALA A 696 -26.93 -27.79 1.37
C ALA A 696 -25.71 -27.26 0.59
N TYR A 697 -25.54 -25.97 0.30
CA TYR A 697 -24.22 -25.43 -0.08
C TYR A 697 -24.04 -24.01 0.45
N GLU A 698 -22.84 -23.69 0.93
CA GLU A 698 -22.49 -22.36 1.43
C GLU A 698 -21.05 -21.94 1.07
N LEU A 699 -20.86 -20.64 0.84
CA LEU A 699 -19.55 -19.97 0.71
C LEU A 699 -19.43 -18.76 1.67
N ASP A 700 -18.42 -18.77 2.53
CA ASP A 700 -18.00 -17.63 3.36
C ASP A 700 -16.47 -17.74 3.52
N LEU A 701 -15.70 -17.02 2.70
CA LEU A 701 -14.24 -17.10 2.66
C LEU A 701 -13.62 -15.74 2.97
N GLU A 702 -12.88 -15.65 4.07
CA GLU A 702 -12.20 -14.44 4.50
C GLU A 702 -10.79 -14.32 3.89
N VAL A 703 -10.44 -13.11 3.43
CA VAL A 703 -9.09 -12.80 2.93
C VAL A 703 -8.60 -11.45 3.48
N GLN A 704 -7.28 -11.32 3.67
CA GLN A 704 -6.70 -10.16 4.35
C GLN A 704 -5.48 -9.57 3.65
N TRP A 705 -5.31 -8.27 3.88
CA TRP A 705 -4.06 -7.54 3.70
C TRP A 705 -3.42 -7.27 5.05
N MET A 706 -2.10 -7.39 5.10
CA MET A 706 -1.25 -7.23 6.26
C MET A 706 -0.19 -6.18 5.96
N ASN A 707 -0.12 -5.14 6.80
CA ASN A 707 0.78 -4.00 6.63
C ASN A 707 0.37 -3.05 5.48
N THR A 708 -0.93 -2.95 5.21
CA THR A 708 -1.44 -2.05 4.18
C THR A 708 -1.37 -0.58 4.62
N ASN A 709 -1.29 0.33 3.67
CA ASN A 709 -1.31 1.78 3.93
C ASN A 709 -2.76 2.28 3.98
N PHE A 710 -3.16 2.88 5.09
CA PHE A 710 -4.53 3.35 5.37
C PHE A 710 -4.63 4.88 5.53
N ASN A 711 -3.61 5.62 5.08
CA ASN A 711 -3.56 7.08 5.16
C ASN A 711 -3.75 7.76 3.79
N GLY A 712 -4.41 7.09 2.85
CA GLY A 712 -4.74 7.66 1.54
C GLY A 712 -5.84 8.72 1.63
N THR A 713 -5.88 9.62 0.65
CA THR A 713 -7.04 10.47 0.33
C THR A 713 -8.04 9.78 -0.62
N THR A 714 -7.65 8.65 -1.22
CA THR A 714 -8.44 7.87 -2.17
C THR A 714 -8.01 6.39 -2.06
N GLU A 715 -8.94 5.52 -1.69
CA GLU A 715 -8.66 4.10 -1.44
C GLU A 715 -9.74 3.27 -2.14
N TYR A 716 -9.31 2.29 -2.94
CA TYR A 716 -10.18 1.40 -3.72
C TYR A 716 -9.82 -0.07 -3.51
N LEU A 717 -10.84 -0.92 -3.41
CA LEU A 717 -10.74 -2.36 -3.61
C LEU A 717 -11.05 -2.67 -5.08
N LEU A 718 -10.18 -3.44 -5.73
CA LEU A 718 -10.30 -3.89 -7.11
C LEU A 718 -10.29 -5.42 -7.16
N ILE A 719 -11.32 -6.00 -7.77
CA ILE A 719 -11.48 -7.45 -7.92
C ILE A 719 -11.79 -7.77 -9.38
N TYR A 720 -10.98 -8.64 -9.99
CA TYR A 720 -11.26 -9.15 -11.35
C TYR A 720 -11.93 -10.52 -11.26
N ALA A 721 -13.18 -10.59 -11.70
CA ALA A 721 -13.97 -11.83 -11.72
C ALA A 721 -14.26 -12.26 -13.16
N ASN A 722 -14.31 -13.57 -13.41
CA ASN A 722 -14.75 -14.12 -14.70
C ASN A 722 -15.49 -15.45 -14.50
N SER A 723 -16.71 -15.37 -13.99
CA SER A 723 -17.49 -16.54 -13.60
C SER A 723 -18.66 -16.77 -14.54
N SER A 724 -19.04 -18.04 -14.72
CA SER A 724 -20.27 -18.46 -15.39
C SER A 724 -21.33 -19.00 -14.42
N SER A 725 -21.15 -18.76 -13.11
CA SER A 725 -22.08 -19.17 -12.06
C SER A 725 -23.47 -18.59 -12.28
N SER A 726 -24.51 -19.36 -11.93
CA SER A 726 -25.90 -18.89 -11.88
C SER A 726 -26.20 -18.04 -10.65
N GLU A 727 -25.32 -18.09 -9.65
CA GLU A 727 -25.43 -17.38 -8.39
C GLU A 727 -24.46 -16.19 -8.31
N ASN A 728 -24.87 -15.13 -7.60
CA ASN A 728 -24.06 -13.95 -7.37
C ASN A 728 -23.07 -14.18 -6.22
N LEU A 729 -21.88 -13.58 -6.36
CA LEU A 729 -20.86 -13.54 -5.30
C LEU A 729 -20.81 -12.14 -4.69
N GLN A 730 -21.11 -12.05 -3.40
CA GLN A 730 -21.08 -10.84 -2.58
C GLN A 730 -19.68 -10.62 -1.97
N VAL A 731 -19.31 -9.36 -1.76
CA VAL A 731 -18.10 -8.95 -1.03
C VAL A 731 -18.48 -8.04 0.13
N ASP A 732 -18.08 -8.43 1.34
CA ASP A 732 -18.24 -7.63 2.57
C ASP A 732 -16.88 -7.22 3.13
N VAL A 733 -16.83 -6.13 3.89
CA VAL A 733 -15.65 -5.67 4.64
C VAL A 733 -15.89 -5.72 6.15
N TRP A 734 -14.88 -6.14 6.90
CA TRP A 734 -14.92 -6.13 8.36
C TRP A 734 -14.57 -4.74 8.89
N HIS A 735 -15.51 -4.07 9.56
CA HIS A 735 -15.27 -2.75 10.14
C HIS A 735 -16.18 -2.50 11.34
N GLY A 736 -15.62 -1.93 12.42
CA GLY A 736 -16.35 -1.64 13.65
C GLY A 736 -16.88 -2.89 14.39
N GLY A 737 -16.30 -4.07 14.16
CA GLY A 737 -16.76 -5.34 14.74
C GLY A 737 -17.98 -5.96 14.04
N THR A 738 -18.28 -5.53 12.81
CA THR A 738 -19.40 -6.02 12.01
C THR A 738 -19.03 -6.11 10.52
N TRP A 739 -19.67 -7.01 9.78
CA TRP A 739 -19.56 -7.08 8.32
C TRP A 739 -20.42 -6.02 7.64
N ASN A 740 -19.81 -5.24 6.75
CA ASN A 740 -20.47 -4.19 5.96
C ASN A 740 -20.42 -4.56 4.48
N ASN A 741 -21.56 -4.51 3.79
CA ASN A 741 -21.60 -4.87 2.38
C ASN A 741 -20.88 -3.83 1.50
N LEU A 742 -19.90 -4.27 0.73
CA LEU A 742 -19.23 -3.45 -0.28
C LEU A 742 -19.87 -3.67 -1.64
N ILE A 743 -19.80 -4.91 -2.14
CA ILE A 743 -20.26 -5.26 -3.49
C ILE A 743 -21.35 -6.32 -3.34
N PRO A 744 -22.63 -6.00 -3.64
CA PRO A 744 -23.72 -6.97 -3.53
C PRO A 744 -23.61 -8.15 -4.52
N SER A 745 -22.96 -7.92 -5.67
CA SER A 745 -22.74 -8.92 -6.71
C SER A 745 -21.55 -8.54 -7.57
N LEU A 746 -20.54 -9.40 -7.65
CA LEU A 746 -19.45 -9.24 -8.60
C LEU A 746 -19.96 -9.43 -10.03
N SER A 747 -19.51 -8.54 -10.92
CA SER A 747 -19.72 -8.65 -12.36
C SER A 747 -18.48 -9.22 -13.03
N ASN A 748 -18.63 -9.86 -14.19
CA ASN A 748 -17.47 -10.28 -14.97
C ASN A 748 -16.67 -9.05 -15.46
N GLY A 749 -15.35 -9.08 -15.26
CA GLY A 749 -14.42 -7.97 -15.45
C GLY A 749 -13.93 -7.37 -14.14
N TRP A 750 -13.39 -6.15 -14.22
CA TRP A 750 -12.94 -5.38 -13.05
C TRP A 750 -14.12 -4.80 -12.26
N ASN A 751 -14.16 -5.09 -10.97
CA ASN A 751 -15.08 -4.52 -10.00
C ASN A 751 -14.30 -3.59 -9.08
N ASN A 752 -14.63 -2.31 -9.06
CA ASN A 752 -13.90 -1.29 -8.33
C ASN A 752 -14.83 -0.59 -7.34
N ILE A 753 -14.47 -0.55 -6.06
CA ILE A 753 -15.26 0.14 -5.03
C ILE A 753 -14.37 0.91 -4.07
N SER A 754 -14.81 2.09 -3.64
CA SER A 754 -14.05 2.86 -2.65
C SER A 754 -14.15 2.22 -1.28
N VAL A 755 -13.02 2.07 -0.61
CA VAL A 755 -12.90 1.54 0.76
C VAL A 755 -12.40 2.57 1.77
N LEU A 756 -12.29 3.83 1.35
CA LEU A 756 -11.89 4.97 2.19
C LEU A 756 -12.60 5.04 3.57
N PRO A 757 -13.90 4.67 3.71
CA PRO A 757 -14.57 4.68 5.01
C PRO A 757 -14.18 3.51 5.94
N TYR A 758 -13.51 2.49 5.43
CA TYR A 758 -13.31 1.20 6.11
C TYR A 758 -11.84 0.83 6.28
N LEU A 759 -10.94 1.42 5.50
CA LEU A 759 -9.50 1.18 5.58
C LEU A 759 -8.88 2.18 6.57
N ASP A 760 -8.89 1.82 7.86
CA ASP A 760 -8.44 2.68 8.96
C ASP A 760 -7.29 2.06 9.80
N SER A 761 -6.78 0.91 9.36
CA SER A 761 -5.72 0.18 10.04
C SER A 761 -4.81 -0.56 9.05
N SER A 762 -3.66 -1.03 9.52
CA SER A 762 -2.71 -1.82 8.71
C SER A 762 -3.20 -3.23 8.37
N THR A 763 -4.32 -3.66 8.95
CA THR A 763 -5.00 -4.91 8.61
C THR A 763 -6.35 -4.57 7.99
N PHE A 764 -6.58 -5.05 6.76
CA PHE A 764 -7.84 -4.88 6.06
C PHE A 764 -8.38 -6.27 5.70
N THR A 765 -9.64 -6.53 6.01
CA THR A 765 -10.25 -7.86 5.85
C THR A 765 -11.54 -7.73 5.07
N ILE A 766 -11.66 -8.54 4.02
CA ILE A 766 -12.92 -8.75 3.31
C ILE A 766 -13.31 -10.22 3.39
N ARG A 767 -14.57 -10.51 3.07
CA ARG A 767 -15.00 -11.87 2.75
C ARG A 767 -15.69 -11.94 1.41
N PHE A 768 -15.55 -13.07 0.75
CA PHE A 768 -16.39 -13.49 -0.36
C PHE A 768 -17.52 -14.35 0.20
N LYS A 769 -18.76 -13.98 -0.11
CA LYS A 769 -19.94 -14.65 0.41
C LYS A 769 -20.94 -14.95 -0.70
N ASP A 770 -21.52 -16.13 -0.69
CA ASP A 770 -22.65 -16.45 -1.55
C ASP A 770 -23.91 -15.62 -1.19
N THR A 771 -24.94 -15.68 -2.02
CA THR A 771 -26.16 -14.85 -1.84
C THR A 771 -27.42 -15.69 -1.60
N ASN A 772 -27.36 -16.99 -1.85
CA ASN A 772 -28.44 -17.95 -1.72
C ASN A 772 -28.07 -18.98 -0.65
N THR A 773 -28.09 -18.59 0.62
CA THR A 773 -27.74 -19.50 1.73
C THR A 773 -28.93 -20.33 2.21
N ASP A 774 -30.16 -19.89 1.97
CA ASP A 774 -31.37 -20.52 2.51
C ASP A 774 -31.83 -21.70 1.65
N GLY A 775 -31.42 -22.91 2.04
CA GLY A 775 -31.85 -24.15 1.40
C GLY A 775 -31.30 -24.33 -0.02
N ASP A 776 -30.12 -23.76 -0.29
CA ASP A 776 -29.46 -23.98 -1.58
C ASP A 776 -29.04 -25.44 -1.76
N THR A 777 -29.28 -25.94 -2.98
CA THR A 777 -29.09 -27.34 -3.34
C THR A 777 -28.11 -27.52 -4.51
N VAL A 778 -27.51 -26.43 -5.00
CA VAL A 778 -26.69 -26.44 -6.22
C VAL A 778 -25.34 -25.81 -5.93
N GLN A 779 -24.31 -26.66 -5.82
CA GLN A 779 -22.94 -26.17 -5.68
C GLN A 779 -22.54 -25.22 -6.82
N ASN A 780 -22.24 -23.99 -6.47
CA ASN A 780 -21.77 -22.94 -7.36
C ASN A 780 -20.26 -22.69 -7.19
N SER A 781 -19.67 -22.02 -8.19
CA SER A 781 -18.25 -21.70 -8.20
C SER A 781 -17.97 -20.44 -9.00
N TRP A 782 -17.00 -19.65 -8.52
CA TRP A 782 -16.63 -18.35 -9.09
C TRP A 782 -15.13 -18.27 -9.34
N GLN A 783 -14.73 -17.69 -10.46
CA GLN A 783 -13.33 -17.51 -10.84
C GLN A 783 -12.90 -16.07 -10.57
N ILE A 784 -11.85 -15.91 -9.77
CA ILE A 784 -11.23 -14.63 -9.40
C ILE A 784 -9.78 -14.64 -9.87
N ASP A 785 -9.41 -13.68 -10.72
CA ASP A 785 -8.02 -13.53 -11.22
C ASP A 785 -7.20 -12.69 -10.25
N ALA A 786 -7.77 -11.61 -9.71
CA ALA A 786 -7.02 -10.62 -8.93
C ALA A 786 -7.89 -10.00 -7.85
N THR A 787 -7.31 -9.81 -6.66
CA THR A 787 -7.91 -9.09 -5.53
C THR A 787 -6.86 -8.16 -4.92
N LEU A 788 -7.03 -6.84 -5.07
CA LEU A 788 -6.02 -5.85 -4.67
C LEU A 788 -6.62 -4.54 -4.16
N LEU A 789 -5.88 -3.85 -3.29
CA LEU A 789 -6.14 -2.48 -2.85
C LEU A 789 -5.35 -1.48 -3.69
N GLN A 790 -5.92 -0.31 -3.93
CA GLN A 790 -5.28 0.82 -4.59
C GLN A 790 -5.44 2.08 -3.74
N VAL A 791 -4.32 2.61 -3.24
CA VAL A 791 -4.27 3.74 -2.29
C VAL A 791 -3.56 4.96 -2.92
N TRP A 792 -4.15 6.15 -2.78
CA TRP A 792 -3.62 7.46 -3.19
C TRP A 792 -3.92 8.53 -2.13
N PRO A 793 -3.11 9.58 -1.94
CA PRO A 793 -1.89 9.88 -2.65
C PRO A 793 -0.70 9.27 -1.93
N VAL A 794 0.39 9.21 -2.69
CA VAL A 794 1.78 9.12 -2.25
C VAL A 794 2.00 9.75 -0.86
N GLN A 795 2.52 9.00 0.12
CA GLN A 795 3.04 9.60 1.34
C GLN A 795 4.22 10.52 0.98
N ASP A 796 4.12 11.82 1.26
CA ASP A 796 5.25 12.73 1.09
C ASP A 796 6.25 12.56 2.24
N LEU A 797 7.21 11.64 2.09
CA LEU A 797 8.21 11.36 3.14
C LEU A 797 9.11 12.58 3.41
N TYR A 798 9.25 13.51 2.46
CA TYR A 798 10.05 14.71 2.61
C TYR A 798 9.48 15.71 3.64
N THR A 799 8.22 15.54 4.06
CA THR A 799 7.64 16.26 5.20
C THR A 799 8.33 15.95 6.53
N THR A 800 8.91 14.75 6.66
CA THR A 800 9.61 14.32 7.89
C THR A 800 11.06 14.77 7.94
N VAL A 801 11.63 15.18 6.79
CA VAL A 801 13.06 15.54 6.64
C VAL A 801 13.27 16.91 6.01
N GLN A 802 12.41 17.88 6.33
CA GLN A 802 12.38 19.21 5.68
C GLN A 802 13.67 20.04 5.78
N ASN A 803 14.58 19.69 6.67
CA ASN A 803 15.86 20.35 6.86
C ASN A 803 17.04 19.54 6.32
N ALA A 804 16.80 18.40 5.65
CA ALA A 804 17.85 17.64 4.99
C ALA A 804 18.48 18.46 3.86
N THR A 805 19.74 18.83 4.04
CA THR A 805 20.51 19.50 2.99
C THR A 805 20.91 18.49 1.92
N ILE A 806 20.72 18.86 0.65
CA ILE A 806 21.23 18.18 -0.55
C ILE A 806 22.19 19.14 -1.26
N VAL A 807 23.30 18.61 -1.75
CA VAL A 807 24.30 19.34 -2.54
C VAL A 807 24.04 19.09 -4.02
N ALA A 808 23.43 20.05 -4.70
CA ALA A 808 23.17 19.95 -6.13
C ALA A 808 24.41 20.38 -6.91
N GLU A 809 24.82 19.53 -7.84
CA GLU A 809 25.94 19.75 -8.76
C GLU A 809 25.44 19.90 -10.19
N LEU A 810 25.44 21.12 -10.73
CA LEU A 810 25.03 21.41 -12.11
C LEU A 810 26.26 21.49 -13.03
N LEU A 811 26.34 20.55 -13.97
CA LEU A 811 27.42 20.42 -14.95
C LEU A 811 27.15 21.25 -16.21
N GLN A 812 28.19 21.50 -17.02
CA GLN A 812 28.04 22.25 -18.28
C GLN A 812 27.02 21.62 -19.24
N ASN A 813 26.92 20.29 -19.29
CA ASN A 813 25.98 19.62 -20.18
C ASN A 813 24.51 19.73 -19.72
N GLY A 814 24.24 20.42 -18.60
CA GLY A 814 22.89 20.58 -18.04
C GLY A 814 22.45 19.46 -17.10
N THR A 815 23.33 18.49 -16.83
CA THR A 815 23.06 17.42 -15.86
C THR A 815 23.16 17.98 -14.45
N ILE A 816 22.19 17.62 -13.59
CA ILE A 816 22.21 17.92 -12.16
C ILE A 816 22.50 16.61 -11.43
N ARG A 817 23.45 16.60 -10.49
CA ARG A 817 23.83 15.42 -9.71
C ARG A 817 23.64 15.62 -8.22
N TRP A 818 23.43 14.50 -7.54
CA TRP A 818 23.45 14.37 -6.08
C TRP A 818 24.24 13.11 -5.71
N LEU A 819 25.24 13.25 -4.84
CA LEU A 819 26.15 12.16 -4.42
C LEU A 819 26.70 11.33 -5.59
N GLY A 820 27.06 11.99 -6.68
CA GLY A 820 27.63 11.37 -7.87
C GLY A 820 26.63 10.69 -8.81
N GLN A 821 25.34 10.60 -8.43
CA GLN A 821 24.26 10.11 -9.28
C GLN A 821 23.55 11.27 -10.00
N ASN A 822 23.24 11.07 -11.27
CA ASN A 822 22.42 12.02 -12.04
C ASN A 822 20.98 12.01 -11.49
N LEU A 823 20.44 13.19 -11.18
CA LEU A 823 19.04 13.34 -10.83
C LEU A 823 18.16 13.07 -12.05
N GLN A 824 17.02 12.42 -11.83
CA GLN A 824 16.05 12.19 -12.89
C GLN A 824 15.48 13.53 -13.38
N MET A 825 15.52 13.75 -14.69
CA MET A 825 14.98 14.94 -15.33
C MET A 825 13.70 14.61 -16.12
N THR A 826 12.66 15.43 -16.01
CA THR A 826 11.43 15.32 -16.83
C THR A 826 11.58 15.99 -18.20
N THR A 827 12.57 16.86 -18.35
CA THR A 827 12.91 17.55 -19.58
C THR A 827 14.30 17.16 -20.06
N GLN A 828 14.59 17.41 -21.34
CA GLN A 828 15.94 17.23 -21.85
C GLN A 828 16.91 18.17 -21.11
N ALA A 829 18.09 17.65 -20.74
CA ALA A 829 19.17 18.45 -20.16
C ALA A 829 19.48 19.67 -21.04
N LYS A 830 19.63 20.83 -20.41
CA LYS A 830 19.89 22.12 -21.08
C LYS A 830 21.33 22.55 -20.78
N PRO A 831 22.28 22.39 -21.74
CA PRO A 831 23.67 22.74 -21.50
C PRO A 831 23.85 24.23 -21.24
N ILE A 832 24.65 24.58 -20.23
CA ILE A 832 25.04 25.96 -19.92
C ILE A 832 25.93 26.51 -21.04
N PRO A 833 25.54 27.61 -21.73
CA PRO A 833 26.38 28.23 -22.75
C PRO A 833 27.71 28.71 -22.18
N PRO A 834 28.72 28.97 -23.02
CA PRO A 834 30.02 29.47 -22.58
C PRO A 834 29.92 30.95 -22.17
N ILE A 835 29.28 31.19 -21.01
CA ILE A 835 29.07 32.51 -20.41
C ILE A 835 30.17 32.83 -19.40
N PRO A 836 30.53 34.11 -19.20
CA PRO A 836 31.44 34.50 -18.12
C PRO A 836 30.92 34.06 -16.74
N VAL A 837 31.78 33.49 -15.92
CA VAL A 837 31.42 32.95 -14.59
C VAL A 837 30.91 34.05 -13.65
N ARG A 838 31.48 35.26 -13.76
CA ARG A 838 31.15 36.41 -12.90
C ARG A 838 29.73 36.97 -13.05
N ILE A 839 29.02 36.62 -14.13
CA ILE A 839 27.66 37.13 -14.37
C ILE A 839 26.57 36.16 -13.90
N ILE A 840 26.94 34.94 -13.48
CA ILE A 840 26.02 33.92 -12.98
C ILE A 840 25.46 34.32 -11.61
N GLN A 841 24.19 34.05 -11.40
CA GLN A 841 23.44 34.30 -10.18
C GLN A 841 22.53 33.10 -9.89
N VAL A 842 22.29 32.81 -8.62
CA VAL A 842 21.40 31.73 -8.17
C VAL A 842 20.40 32.28 -7.15
N ASN A 843 19.12 32.05 -7.44
CA ASN A 843 18.03 32.34 -6.52
C ASN A 843 17.27 31.04 -6.20
N GLN A 844 16.63 30.99 -5.04
CA GLN A 844 15.72 29.93 -4.66
C GLN A 844 14.41 30.49 -4.09
N THR A 845 13.30 29.86 -4.45
CA THR A 845 12.02 30.04 -3.79
C THR A 845 11.95 29.05 -2.63
N ILE A 846 12.14 29.54 -1.41
CA ILE A 846 12.13 28.75 -0.17
C ILE A 846 10.87 29.10 0.60
N ASN A 847 10.00 28.13 0.89
CA ASN A 847 8.69 28.37 1.52
C ASN A 847 7.87 29.48 0.82
N GLY A 848 7.90 29.51 -0.51
CA GLY A 848 7.21 30.52 -1.32
C GLY A 848 7.91 31.88 -1.42
N VAL A 849 9.04 32.10 -0.75
CA VAL A 849 9.80 33.35 -0.79
C VAL A 849 11.02 33.21 -1.69
N ASN A 850 11.09 34.00 -2.76
CA ASN A 850 12.24 34.04 -3.66
C ASN A 850 13.38 34.87 -3.04
N CYS A 851 14.56 34.27 -2.88
CA CYS A 851 15.74 34.90 -2.31
C CYS A 851 17.03 34.50 -3.04
N ARG A 852 18.05 35.37 -3.00
CA ARG A 852 19.40 35.02 -3.49
C ARG A 852 20.05 34.07 -2.50
N VAL A 853 20.73 33.04 -3.01
CA VAL A 853 21.37 32.01 -2.17
C VAL A 853 22.87 31.89 -2.47
N PRO A 854 23.67 31.42 -1.49
CA PRO A 854 25.09 31.14 -1.72
C PRO A 854 25.30 30.01 -2.74
N PHE A 855 26.34 30.11 -3.56
CA PHE A 855 26.73 29.09 -4.53
C PHE A 855 28.25 29.11 -4.77
N GLN A 856 28.79 28.00 -5.28
CA GLN A 856 30.19 27.88 -5.71
C GLN A 856 30.26 27.55 -7.19
N ILE A 857 31.27 28.08 -7.87
CA ILE A 857 31.66 27.61 -9.19
C ILE A 857 33.05 27.05 -9.04
N GLU A 858 33.21 25.78 -9.39
CA GLU A 858 34.39 24.97 -9.07
C GLU A 858 35.03 24.46 -10.37
N ASP A 859 36.36 24.47 -10.41
CA ASP A 859 37.15 23.89 -11.49
C ASP A 859 37.48 22.44 -11.16
N TRP A 860 37.27 21.54 -12.13
CA TRP A 860 37.50 20.12 -12.02
C TRP A 860 38.14 19.53 -13.28
N ALA A 861 38.98 18.52 -13.09
CA ALA A 861 39.59 17.72 -14.16
C ALA A 861 39.10 16.26 -14.12
N SER A 862 39.52 15.49 -15.14
CA SER A 862 39.21 14.06 -15.26
C SER A 862 37.70 13.78 -15.18
N GLU A 863 36.90 14.53 -15.94
CA GLU A 863 35.44 14.40 -15.98
C GLU A 863 34.79 14.59 -14.60
N TYR A 864 35.11 15.70 -13.94
CA TYR A 864 34.59 16.05 -12.61
C TYR A 864 35.01 15.11 -11.48
N ARG A 865 36.19 14.47 -11.59
CA ARG A 865 36.72 13.54 -10.57
C ARG A 865 37.95 14.06 -9.83
N ILE A 866 38.64 15.09 -10.35
CA ILE A 866 39.78 15.72 -9.67
C ILE A 866 39.46 17.20 -9.44
N PRO A 867 39.30 17.66 -8.19
CA PRO A 867 39.04 19.07 -7.92
C PRO A 867 40.30 19.91 -8.14
N LEU A 868 40.16 21.11 -8.68
CA LEU A 868 41.24 22.07 -8.93
C LEU A 868 41.12 23.36 -8.12
N GLY A 869 39.92 23.69 -7.62
CA GLY A 869 39.66 24.86 -6.77
C GLY A 869 38.42 25.64 -7.18
N LEU A 870 38.30 26.87 -6.66
CA LEU A 870 37.25 27.80 -7.08
C LEU A 870 37.57 28.40 -8.46
N THR A 871 36.58 28.45 -9.34
CA THR A 871 36.71 29.04 -10.67
C THR A 871 36.94 30.55 -10.59
N ASN A 872 37.90 31.05 -11.36
CA ASN A 872 38.20 32.47 -11.43
C ASN A 872 37.03 33.26 -12.06
N ASN A 873 36.72 34.44 -11.53
CA ASN A 873 35.74 35.38 -12.11
C ASN A 873 36.09 35.82 -13.55
N ALA A 874 37.36 35.70 -13.93
CA ALA A 874 37.88 35.92 -15.26
C ALA A 874 37.86 34.67 -16.15
N SER A 875 37.04 33.65 -15.83
CA SER A 875 36.86 32.45 -16.65
C SER A 875 35.49 32.42 -17.34
N VAL A 876 35.39 31.60 -18.38
CA VAL A 876 34.15 31.24 -19.07
C VAL A 876 33.71 29.86 -18.58
N PHE A 877 32.40 29.66 -18.39
CA PHE A 877 31.85 28.37 -17.97
C PHE A 877 32.06 27.31 -19.05
N ASP A 878 32.84 26.28 -18.73
CA ASP A 878 33.27 25.21 -19.64
C ASP A 878 33.07 23.80 -19.06
N SER A 879 33.56 22.77 -19.74
CA SER A 879 33.40 21.36 -19.34
C SER A 879 34.25 20.94 -18.14
N ARG A 880 35.01 21.87 -17.57
CA ARG A 880 35.74 21.73 -16.31
C ARG A 880 35.08 22.49 -15.17
N THR A 881 34.10 23.34 -15.47
CA THR A 881 33.41 24.12 -14.45
C THR A 881 32.12 23.43 -14.02
N MET A 882 31.85 23.47 -12.71
CA MET A 882 30.62 22.97 -12.12
C MET A 882 30.02 24.04 -11.20
N LEU A 883 28.71 24.27 -11.30
CA LEU A 883 27.97 25.14 -10.39
C LEU A 883 27.38 24.29 -9.25
N VAL A 884 27.71 24.64 -8.02
CA VAL A 884 27.29 23.92 -6.82
C VAL A 884 26.45 24.82 -5.93
N PHE A 885 25.29 24.34 -5.49
CA PHE A 885 24.41 25.02 -4.54
C PHE A 885 23.69 24.03 -3.64
N LEU A 886 23.23 24.51 -2.48
CA LEU A 886 22.52 23.69 -1.49
C LEU A 886 21.01 23.82 -1.68
N MET A 887 20.27 22.73 -1.49
CA MET A 887 18.81 22.75 -1.49
C MET A 887 18.23 21.77 -0.45
N ASN A 888 16.98 21.95 -0.08
CA ASN A 888 16.20 21.03 0.77
C ASN A 888 14.74 21.03 0.29
N SER A 889 13.87 20.21 0.90
CA SER A 889 12.48 20.08 0.43
C SER A 889 11.60 21.31 0.60
N LYS A 890 12.09 22.38 1.25
CA LYS A 890 11.42 23.69 1.29
C LYS A 890 11.63 24.51 0.01
N VAL A 891 12.57 24.10 -0.85
CA VAL A 891 12.88 24.76 -2.12
C VAL A 891 11.90 24.27 -3.19
N SER A 892 11.02 25.15 -3.67
CA SER A 892 10.08 24.82 -4.75
C SER A 892 10.56 25.23 -6.13
N LYS A 893 11.55 26.12 -6.21
CA LYS A 893 12.14 26.58 -7.46
C LYS A 893 13.57 27.07 -7.24
N ILE A 894 14.47 26.76 -8.17
CA ILE A 894 15.80 27.37 -8.29
C ILE A 894 15.86 28.11 -9.62
N THR A 895 16.35 29.35 -9.60
CA THR A 895 16.59 30.13 -10.81
C THR A 895 18.09 30.38 -10.95
N VAL A 896 18.71 29.76 -11.95
CA VAL A 896 20.09 30.06 -12.36
C VAL A 896 20.00 31.04 -13.53
N TRP A 897 20.52 32.25 -13.37
CA TRP A 897 20.40 33.29 -14.40
C TRP A 897 21.70 34.05 -14.55
N TRP A 898 21.88 34.70 -15.69
CA TRP A 898 23.06 35.54 -15.93
C TRP A 898 22.65 36.91 -16.44
N ASN A 899 23.34 37.92 -15.91
CA ASN A 899 23.16 39.28 -16.40
C ASN A 899 24.14 39.52 -17.55
N GLY A 900 23.62 39.70 -18.75
CA GLY A 900 24.42 39.79 -19.98
C GLY A 900 25.48 40.90 -20.02
N SER A 901 25.45 41.84 -19.06
CA SER A 901 26.42 42.92 -18.98
C SER A 901 27.80 42.45 -18.50
N ASP A 902 28.81 42.78 -19.30
CA ASP A 902 30.22 42.60 -18.95
C ASP A 902 30.76 43.60 -17.91
N ARG A 903 29.94 44.56 -17.46
CA ARG A 903 30.29 45.56 -16.44
C ARG A 903 29.99 45.10 -15.02
N ILE A 904 29.37 43.94 -14.86
CA ILE A 904 28.90 43.48 -13.55
C ILE A 904 30.03 42.85 -12.74
N ASN A 905 30.01 43.15 -11.45
CA ASN A 905 30.84 42.50 -10.44
C ASN A 905 30.14 41.23 -9.96
N GLN A 906 30.94 40.21 -9.62
CA GLN A 906 30.44 38.98 -9.04
C GLN A 906 29.65 39.28 -7.74
N THR A 907 28.59 38.53 -7.51
CA THR A 907 27.77 38.67 -6.29
C THR A 907 28.51 38.15 -5.06
N SER A 908 28.34 38.79 -3.91
CA SER A 908 28.90 38.30 -2.64
C SER A 908 28.39 36.92 -2.25
N TYR A 909 27.28 36.47 -2.82
CA TYR A 909 26.77 35.10 -2.67
C TYR A 909 27.66 34.04 -3.32
N ALA A 910 28.57 34.42 -4.23
CA ALA A 910 29.47 33.48 -4.90
C ALA A 910 30.87 33.36 -4.26
N PHE A 911 31.26 34.29 -3.38
CA PHE A 911 32.64 34.32 -2.84
C PHE A 911 32.76 34.62 -1.34
N THR A 912 31.68 34.99 -0.65
CA THR A 912 31.74 35.23 0.80
C THR A 912 31.53 33.93 1.56
N ASN A 913 32.52 33.52 2.36
CA ASN A 913 32.36 32.43 3.33
C ASN A 913 31.35 32.82 4.41
N ARG A 914 30.34 31.98 4.61
CA ARG A 914 29.26 32.17 5.61
C ARG A 914 29.19 31.07 6.67
N TYR A 915 29.81 29.92 6.40
CA TYR A 915 29.57 28.68 7.16
C TYR A 915 30.85 28.07 7.74
N PHE A 916 31.98 28.24 7.08
CA PHE A 916 33.24 27.56 7.38
C PHE A 916 34.21 28.50 8.12
N THR A 917 33.73 29.15 9.19
CA THR A 917 34.51 30.18 9.91
C THR A 917 35.51 29.60 10.90
N GLY A 918 35.41 28.29 11.21
CA GLY A 918 36.27 27.58 12.15
C GLY A 918 37.36 26.72 11.52
N ASP A 919 37.47 26.75 10.19
CA ASP A 919 38.52 26.05 9.44
C ASP A 919 39.92 26.47 9.87
N ASP A 920 40.80 25.49 10.01
CA ASP A 920 42.18 25.68 10.46
C ASP A 920 43.06 24.58 9.88
N GLN A 921 43.62 24.83 8.69
CA GLN A 921 44.43 23.86 7.95
C GLN A 921 45.73 23.55 8.68
N SER A 922 46.26 24.51 9.45
CA SER A 922 47.49 24.32 10.23
C SER A 922 47.30 23.28 11.33
N ASN A 923 46.09 23.24 11.92
CA ASN A 923 45.68 22.24 12.90
C ASN A 923 44.84 21.10 12.29
N ARG A 924 44.82 20.98 10.96
CA ARG A 924 44.15 19.93 10.20
C ARG A 924 42.64 19.79 10.49
N ARG A 925 41.96 20.91 10.73
CA ARG A 925 40.55 20.95 11.10
C ARG A 925 39.71 21.67 10.03
N LEU A 926 38.59 21.08 9.64
CA LEU A 926 37.53 21.74 8.87
C LEU A 926 36.20 21.67 9.64
N THR A 927 35.38 22.71 9.57
CA THR A 927 34.05 22.67 10.22
C THR A 927 33.05 23.59 9.54
N ASN A 928 31.83 23.09 9.36
CA ASN A 928 30.68 23.87 8.89
C ASN A 928 29.84 24.46 10.04
N GLY A 929 30.31 24.36 11.29
CA GLY A 929 29.59 24.75 12.51
C GLY A 929 28.64 23.69 13.09
N VAL A 930 28.33 22.63 12.33
CA VAL A 930 27.51 21.48 12.77
C VAL A 930 28.38 20.24 12.95
N LEU A 931 29.17 19.92 11.91
CA LEU A 931 30.10 18.81 11.82
C LEU A 931 31.53 19.35 11.85
N THR A 932 32.38 18.74 12.68
CA THR A 932 33.83 18.99 12.68
C THR A 932 34.57 17.80 12.12
N LEU A 933 35.48 18.05 11.18
CA LEU A 933 36.37 17.09 10.56
C LEU A 933 37.79 17.34 11.05
N GLN A 934 38.40 16.34 11.68
CA GLN A 934 39.78 16.39 12.19
C GLN A 934 40.63 15.33 11.48
N PHE A 935 41.61 15.78 10.69
CA PHE A 935 42.56 14.89 10.04
C PHE A 935 43.78 14.59 10.92
N SER A 936 44.40 13.44 10.73
CA SER A 936 45.61 12.99 11.42
C SER A 936 46.79 12.75 10.45
N GLY A 937 47.98 12.50 10.99
CA GLY A 937 49.22 12.23 10.23
C GLY A 937 49.12 11.11 9.18
N GLU A 938 48.20 10.17 9.35
CA GLU A 938 48.01 9.01 8.47
C GLU A 938 46.76 9.15 7.58
N PHE A 939 46.28 10.38 7.38
CA PHE A 939 45.04 10.70 6.65
C PHE A 939 43.78 9.99 7.18
N THR A 940 43.77 9.63 8.47
CA THR A 940 42.53 9.21 9.13
C THR A 940 41.68 10.44 9.41
N LEU A 941 40.37 10.34 9.19
CA LEU A 941 39.44 11.44 9.45
C LEU A 941 38.54 11.12 10.64
N THR A 942 38.57 11.95 11.67
CA THR A 942 37.59 11.88 12.76
C THR A 942 36.51 12.92 12.54
N SER A 943 35.25 12.48 12.43
CA SER A 943 34.06 13.30 12.30
C SER A 943 33.33 13.38 13.63
N THR A 944 33.00 14.60 14.08
CA THR A 944 32.39 14.84 15.39
C THR A 944 31.17 15.76 15.29
N VAL A 945 30.06 15.33 15.89
CA VAL A 945 28.85 16.12 16.16
C VAL A 945 28.49 15.93 17.63
N GLY A 946 28.47 17.02 18.40
CA GLY A 946 28.23 16.95 19.84
C GLY A 946 29.22 16.00 20.53
N SER A 947 28.69 14.96 21.16
CA SER A 947 29.38 13.85 21.83
C SER A 947 29.67 12.64 20.93
N SER A 948 29.04 12.56 19.75
CA SER A 948 29.29 11.47 18.79
C SER A 948 30.57 11.74 18.00
N SER A 949 31.51 10.80 18.02
CA SER A 949 32.77 10.90 17.29
C SER A 949 33.14 9.56 16.66
N TRP A 950 33.41 9.58 15.35
CA TRP A 950 33.70 8.39 14.55
C TRP A 950 34.90 8.63 13.64
N THR A 951 35.71 7.59 13.44
CA THR A 951 36.95 7.68 12.66
C THR A 951 36.83 6.86 11.38
N ALA A 952 37.11 7.50 10.25
CA ALA A 952 37.21 6.89 8.93
C ALA A 952 38.68 6.63 8.54
N THR A 953 38.90 5.45 7.97
CA THR A 953 40.16 5.04 7.32
C THR A 953 39.85 4.65 5.88
N PHE A 954 40.76 4.95 4.95
CA PHE A 954 40.51 4.82 3.52
C PHE A 954 41.48 3.83 2.85
N MET A 955 41.07 3.31 1.70
CA MET A 955 41.91 2.61 0.72
C MET A 955 42.78 1.47 1.29
N ARG A 956 42.13 0.43 1.84
CA ARG A 956 42.80 -0.83 2.22
C ARG A 956 42.65 -1.87 1.10
N ILE A 957 43.74 -2.52 0.73
CA ILE A 957 43.80 -3.58 -0.29
C ILE A 957 44.59 -4.76 0.29
N ASN A 958 44.06 -5.98 0.20
CA ASN A 958 44.70 -7.20 0.71
C ASN A 958 45.14 -7.08 2.17
N SER A 959 44.31 -6.45 3.01
CA SER A 959 44.63 -6.12 4.40
C SER A 959 45.81 -5.15 4.63
N GLU A 960 46.38 -4.59 3.56
CA GLU A 960 47.37 -3.53 3.60
C GLU A 960 46.68 -2.16 3.52
N ALA A 961 46.84 -1.34 4.56
CA ALA A 961 46.33 0.04 4.56
C ALA A 961 47.19 0.92 3.66
N SER A 962 46.57 1.90 2.99
CA SER A 962 47.33 2.90 2.24
C SER A 962 48.18 3.77 3.19
N VAL A 963 49.33 4.19 2.67
CA VAL A 963 50.18 5.23 3.24
C VAL A 963 50.06 6.51 2.42
N TYR A 964 50.55 7.62 2.97
CA TYR A 964 50.38 8.94 2.40
C TYR A 964 51.71 9.69 2.41
N GLY A 965 52.36 9.81 1.25
CA GLY A 965 53.65 10.49 1.10
C GLY A 965 53.56 12.03 1.17
N ALA A 966 52.37 12.60 0.97
CA ALA A 966 52.12 14.03 1.00
C ALA A 966 51.10 14.44 2.08
N ASN A 967 51.14 15.70 2.50
CA ASN A 967 50.08 16.28 3.34
C ASN A 967 48.80 16.46 2.53
N GLU A 968 47.68 16.56 3.24
CA GLU A 968 46.34 16.72 2.69
C GLU A 968 46.22 18.01 1.86
N ALA A 969 45.67 17.90 0.64
CA ALA A 969 45.42 19.05 -0.20
C ALA A 969 44.05 19.66 0.13
N TYR A 970 44.03 20.78 0.84
CA TYR A 970 42.84 21.60 1.08
C TYR A 970 42.47 22.40 -0.19
N VAL A 971 41.94 21.72 -1.21
CA VAL A 971 41.64 22.30 -2.54
C VAL A 971 40.65 23.45 -2.45
N ILE A 972 39.62 23.31 -1.62
CA ILE A 972 38.73 24.39 -1.23
C ILE A 972 38.59 24.33 0.29
N HIS A 973 38.87 25.43 0.96
CA HIS A 973 38.63 25.63 2.38
C HIS A 973 38.02 27.02 2.55
N HIS A 974 37.37 27.29 3.68
CA HIS A 974 36.63 28.53 3.85
C HIS A 974 35.68 28.77 2.66
N GLY A 975 35.04 27.70 2.20
CA GLY A 975 34.16 27.71 1.05
C GLY A 975 32.93 28.60 1.26
N ILE A 976 32.07 28.61 0.24
CA ILE A 976 30.80 29.32 0.22
C ILE A 976 29.62 28.38 0.50
N VAL A 977 29.67 27.15 -0.03
CA VAL A 977 28.69 26.08 0.19
C VAL A 977 29.31 24.73 0.57
N ARG A 978 30.58 24.47 0.25
CA ARG A 978 31.32 23.28 0.69
C ARG A 978 32.83 23.48 0.66
N ASP A 979 33.54 22.81 1.57
CA ASP A 979 34.99 22.61 1.50
C ASP A 979 35.33 21.29 0.80
N ILE A 980 36.55 21.19 0.26
CA ILE A 980 37.04 20.04 -0.49
C ILE A 980 38.48 19.72 -0.08
N VAL A 981 38.71 18.48 0.33
CA VAL A 981 40.04 17.90 0.57
C VAL A 981 40.30 16.81 -0.44
N HIS A 982 41.50 16.81 -1.03
CA HIS A 982 41.97 15.77 -1.95
C HIS A 982 43.25 15.14 -1.39
N GLN A 983 43.38 13.83 -1.58
CA GLN A 983 44.58 13.10 -1.19
C GLN A 983 44.82 11.88 -2.09
N GLU A 984 46.07 11.66 -2.47
CA GLU A 984 46.50 10.47 -3.21
C GLU A 984 46.82 9.34 -2.23
N SER A 985 46.33 8.13 -2.50
CA SER A 985 46.59 6.96 -1.66
C SER A 985 47.72 6.12 -2.26
N GLU A 986 48.72 5.82 -1.46
CA GLU A 986 49.93 5.09 -1.87
C GLU A 986 50.14 3.84 -1.00
N TRP A 987 51.13 3.02 -1.36
CA TRP A 987 51.57 1.84 -0.61
C TRP A 987 53.09 1.76 -0.70
N ASN A 988 53.79 1.41 0.39
CA ASN A 988 55.25 1.57 0.50
C ASN A 988 56.03 0.97 -0.67
N ASP A 989 55.65 -0.22 -1.13
CA ASP A 989 56.24 -0.92 -2.27
C ASP A 989 55.21 -1.21 -3.39
N GLY A 990 54.12 -0.43 -3.42
CA GLY A 990 52.90 -0.73 -4.18
C GLY A 990 51.93 -1.63 -3.41
N ALA A 991 50.65 -1.63 -3.79
CA ALA A 991 49.63 -2.42 -3.10
C ALA A 991 49.89 -3.91 -3.26
N ASP A 992 49.88 -4.67 -2.15
CA ASP A 992 50.15 -6.11 -2.17
C ASP A 992 49.34 -6.85 -3.24
N ASN A 993 50.04 -7.64 -4.06
CA ASN A 993 49.48 -8.39 -5.19
C ASN A 993 48.61 -7.58 -6.17
N CYS A 994 48.73 -6.25 -6.21
CA CYS A 994 47.91 -5.38 -7.03
C CYS A 994 48.74 -4.32 -7.81
N PRO A 995 49.53 -4.74 -8.82
CA PRO A 995 50.35 -3.82 -9.59
C PRO A 995 49.54 -2.89 -10.49
N ASN A 996 50.19 -1.81 -10.93
CA ASN A 996 49.68 -0.80 -11.87
C ASN A 996 48.36 -0.15 -11.40
N LEU A 997 48.36 0.31 -10.15
CA LEU A 997 47.24 0.98 -9.49
C LEU A 997 47.58 2.44 -9.23
N TYR A 998 46.60 3.32 -9.46
CA TYR A 998 46.57 4.67 -8.92
C TYR A 998 45.27 4.88 -8.15
N ALA A 999 45.33 5.58 -7.02
CA ALA A 999 44.21 5.76 -6.12
C ALA A 999 44.16 7.18 -5.56
N HIS A 1000 42.96 7.73 -5.41
CA HIS A 1000 42.78 8.97 -4.65
C HIS A 1000 41.46 9.02 -3.89
N VAL A 1001 41.42 9.92 -2.93
CA VAL A 1001 40.28 10.23 -2.08
C VAL A 1001 39.95 11.72 -2.25
N VAL A 1002 38.70 12.03 -2.54
CA VAL A 1002 38.16 13.39 -2.45
C VAL A 1002 37.07 13.39 -1.39
N LEU A 1003 37.17 14.29 -0.43
CA LEU A 1003 36.20 14.48 0.64
C LEU A 1003 35.62 15.88 0.51
N THR A 1004 34.30 16.00 0.65
CA THR A 1004 33.65 17.32 0.69
C THR A 1004 32.85 17.51 1.96
N LEU A 1005 32.94 18.70 2.56
CA LEU A 1005 32.18 19.08 3.74
C LEU A 1005 31.16 20.15 3.34
N PRO A 1006 29.88 19.79 3.12
CA PRO A 1006 28.85 20.76 2.78
C PRO A 1006 28.46 21.63 3.97
N ALA A 1007 27.98 22.85 3.71
CA ALA A 1007 27.41 23.69 4.76
C ALA A 1007 26.04 23.17 5.21
N ASN A 1008 25.68 23.45 6.47
CA ASN A 1008 24.38 23.06 7.07
C ASN A 1008 24.07 21.54 6.93
N ALA A 1009 25.09 20.69 6.98
CA ALA A 1009 24.95 19.24 6.86
C ALA A 1009 25.61 18.52 8.05
N THR A 1010 25.04 17.38 8.44
CA THR A 1010 25.59 16.47 9.47
C THR A 1010 26.46 15.37 8.87
N TYR A 1011 26.79 15.50 7.58
CA TYR A 1011 27.55 14.53 6.83
C TYR A 1011 28.66 15.20 6.03
N TYR A 1012 29.72 14.44 5.77
CA TYR A 1012 30.68 14.75 4.71
C TYR A 1012 30.53 13.72 3.60
N THR A 1013 30.79 14.12 2.36
CA THR A 1013 30.73 13.21 1.21
C THR A 1013 32.13 12.70 0.87
N TYR A 1014 32.19 11.53 0.26
CA TYR A 1014 33.42 10.96 -0.27
C TYR A 1014 33.26 10.60 -1.74
N GLN A 1015 34.35 10.71 -2.48
CA GLN A 1015 34.57 10.13 -3.79
C GLN A 1015 35.90 9.37 -3.73
N LEU A 1016 35.82 8.05 -3.83
CA LEU A 1016 36.94 7.12 -3.66
C LEU A 1016 37.21 6.46 -5.00
N ARG A 1017 38.34 6.77 -5.64
CA ARG A 1017 38.65 6.30 -7.00
C ARG A 1017 39.84 5.35 -7.00
N LEU A 1018 39.69 4.24 -7.72
CA LEU A 1018 40.76 3.31 -8.06
C LEU A 1018 40.87 3.20 -9.58
N MET A 1019 42.05 3.47 -10.11
CA MET A 1019 42.40 3.32 -11.51
C MET A 1019 43.41 2.20 -11.67
N PHE A 1020 42.92 1.06 -12.13
CA PHE A 1020 43.72 -0.08 -12.54
C PHE A 1020 44.15 0.13 -13.98
N ILE A 1021 45.45 0.33 -14.21
CA ILE A 1021 46.00 0.42 -15.56
C ILE A 1021 46.20 -1.00 -16.11
N GLN A 1022 46.21 -1.15 -17.44
CA GLN A 1022 46.52 -2.42 -18.08
C GLN A 1022 47.82 -2.99 -17.50
N SER A 1023 47.78 -4.25 -17.06
CA SER A 1023 48.92 -4.91 -16.42
C SER A 1023 49.33 -6.15 -17.20
N GLN A 1024 50.63 -6.48 -17.13
CA GLN A 1024 51.18 -7.76 -17.60
C GLN A 1024 51.12 -8.83 -16.50
N GLN A 1025 50.99 -8.42 -15.24
CA GLN A 1025 50.86 -9.30 -14.08
C GLN A 1025 49.41 -9.27 -13.57
N ALA A 1026 48.88 -10.43 -13.18
CA ALA A 1026 47.54 -10.52 -12.61
C ALA A 1026 47.49 -9.82 -11.25
N ARG A 1027 46.45 -9.00 -11.04
CA ARG A 1027 46.11 -8.48 -9.72
C ARG A 1027 45.31 -9.53 -8.98
N SER A 1028 45.74 -9.93 -7.79
CA SER A 1028 45.03 -10.90 -6.93
C SER A 1028 44.51 -10.18 -5.70
N ILE A 1029 43.22 -9.83 -5.70
CA ILE A 1029 42.62 -9.05 -4.61
C ILE A 1029 41.68 -9.97 -3.82
N THR A 1030 41.97 -10.13 -2.53
CA THR A 1030 41.23 -10.93 -1.55
C THR A 1030 40.38 -10.06 -0.62
N ASP A 1031 40.78 -8.79 -0.47
CA ASP A 1031 40.12 -7.80 0.38
C ASP A 1031 40.30 -6.43 -0.29
N LEU A 1032 39.20 -5.71 -0.47
CA LEU A 1032 39.19 -4.34 -0.95
C LEU A 1032 38.23 -3.54 -0.10
N CYS A 1033 38.74 -2.56 0.64
CA CYS A 1033 37.95 -1.70 1.51
C CYS A 1033 38.27 -0.23 1.21
N PRO A 1034 37.50 0.43 0.32
CA PRO A 1034 37.69 1.84 0.02
C PRO A 1034 37.48 2.74 1.24
N ILE A 1035 36.54 2.38 2.13
CA ILE A 1035 36.27 3.11 3.37
C ILE A 1035 35.80 2.16 4.48
N ARG A 1036 36.34 2.40 5.68
CA ARG A 1036 35.88 1.85 6.94
C ARG A 1036 35.65 2.98 7.92
N ILE A 1037 34.49 2.99 8.59
CA ILE A 1037 34.23 3.88 9.73
C ILE A 1037 34.19 3.07 11.02
N SER A 1038 34.67 3.66 12.12
CA SER A 1038 34.74 3.00 13.42
C SER A 1038 34.47 3.93 14.60
N GLY A 1039 33.91 3.36 15.67
CA GLY A 1039 33.48 4.08 16.86
C GLY A 1039 33.36 3.16 18.09
N SER A 1040 32.91 3.73 19.21
CA SER A 1040 32.93 3.09 20.53
C SER A 1040 31.55 2.87 21.15
N THR A 1041 30.47 3.13 20.44
CA THR A 1041 29.08 2.94 20.90
C THR A 1041 28.15 2.61 19.71
N GLY A 1042 26.91 2.18 20.01
CA GLY A 1042 25.89 1.92 19.00
C GLY A 1042 25.65 0.45 18.68
N SER A 1043 24.41 0.16 18.27
CA SER A 1043 23.95 -1.09 17.67
C SER A 1043 23.79 -0.91 16.16
N PRO A 1044 24.09 -1.93 15.34
CA PRO A 1044 23.97 -1.81 13.89
C PRO A 1044 22.51 -1.74 13.47
N GLN A 1045 22.24 -0.92 12.46
CA GLN A 1045 21.02 -0.91 11.66
C GLN A 1045 21.46 -0.81 10.20
N THR A 1046 21.17 -1.85 9.42
CA THR A 1046 21.54 -1.92 8.00
C THR A 1046 20.31 -2.17 7.18
N GLU A 1047 20.14 -1.41 6.11
CA GLU A 1047 19.08 -1.68 5.14
C GLU A 1047 19.30 -3.03 4.48
N ASN A 1048 18.22 -3.77 4.29
CA ASN A 1048 18.22 -5.11 3.78
C ASN A 1048 17.01 -5.35 2.87
N GLY A 1049 16.86 -4.51 1.84
CA GLY A 1049 15.65 -4.47 1.03
C GLY A 1049 14.76 -3.28 1.35
N THR A 1050 13.75 -3.09 0.49
CA THR A 1050 12.60 -2.24 0.77
C THR A 1050 11.32 -3.06 0.65
N ALA A 1051 10.31 -2.75 1.46
CA ALA A 1051 8.95 -3.30 1.39
C ALA A 1051 7.96 -2.15 1.45
N GLY A 1052 7.02 -2.07 0.49
CA GLY A 1052 6.06 -0.97 0.41
C GLY A 1052 6.71 0.43 0.28
N GLY A 1053 7.94 0.52 -0.25
CA GLY A 1053 8.70 1.77 -0.33
C GLY A 1053 9.46 2.18 0.95
N PHE A 1054 9.53 1.29 1.95
CA PHE A 1054 10.25 1.54 3.19
C PHE A 1054 11.43 0.58 3.38
N PRO A 1055 12.55 1.02 4.00
CA PRO A 1055 13.68 0.15 4.30
C PRO A 1055 13.30 -1.01 5.23
N ILE A 1056 13.69 -2.23 4.86
CA ILE A 1056 13.69 -3.38 5.77
C ILE A 1056 15.00 -3.31 6.57
N VAL A 1057 14.90 -3.10 7.88
CA VAL A 1057 16.08 -2.85 8.72
C VAL A 1057 16.53 -4.11 9.45
N SER A 1058 17.79 -4.48 9.26
CA SER A 1058 18.45 -5.55 10.00
C SER A 1058 19.32 -5.00 11.13
N SER A 1059 19.15 -5.55 12.33
CA SER A 1059 20.01 -5.25 13.49
C SER A 1059 21.16 -6.24 13.67
N ALA A 1060 21.46 -7.04 12.65
CA ALA A 1060 22.51 -8.06 12.72
C ALA A 1060 23.92 -7.47 12.52
N THR A 1061 24.90 -8.12 13.14
CA THR A 1061 26.31 -7.98 12.77
C THR A 1061 26.68 -9.01 11.71
N GLY A 1062 27.42 -8.63 10.67
CA GLY A 1062 27.87 -9.57 9.64
C GLY A 1062 28.12 -8.90 8.30
N THR A 1063 28.28 -9.73 7.27
CA THR A 1063 28.38 -9.30 5.88
C THR A 1063 27.00 -9.30 5.23
N PHE A 1064 26.59 -8.13 4.74
CA PHE A 1064 25.39 -7.90 3.97
C PHE A 1064 25.74 -7.96 2.50
N TYR A 1065 25.43 -9.11 1.91
CA TYR A 1065 25.57 -9.40 0.49
C TYR A 1065 24.25 -10.04 0.06
N ASN A 1066 23.52 -9.41 -0.85
CA ASN A 1066 22.39 -10.04 -1.55
C ASN A 1066 21.33 -10.71 -0.65
N TYR A 1067 20.46 -9.94 0.03
CA TYR A 1067 19.34 -10.52 0.76
C TYR A 1067 18.01 -9.75 0.62
N SER A 1068 17.32 -9.98 -0.51
CA SER A 1068 15.87 -10.26 -0.62
C SER A 1068 15.54 -10.61 -2.07
N ALA A 1069 14.39 -11.25 -2.31
CA ALA A 1069 13.94 -11.78 -3.61
C ALA A 1069 14.16 -10.83 -4.80
N SER A 1070 15.28 -10.97 -5.50
CA SER A 1070 15.61 -10.39 -6.83
C SER A 1070 16.02 -8.91 -6.96
N LEU A 1071 16.27 -8.13 -5.89
CA LEU A 1071 16.74 -6.72 -6.02
C LEU A 1071 17.92 -6.34 -5.11
N TRP A 1072 18.84 -5.52 -5.63
CA TRP A 1072 20.03 -4.99 -4.94
C TRP A 1072 19.63 -3.87 -3.97
N ALA A 1073 19.83 -4.00 -2.64
CA ALA A 1073 19.15 -3.10 -1.70
C ALA A 1073 19.88 -2.84 -0.36
N HIS A 1074 21.10 -2.26 -0.42
CA HIS A 1074 21.80 -1.75 0.76
C HIS A 1074 22.34 -0.34 0.48
N HIS A 1075 21.49 0.69 0.47
CA HIS A 1075 21.89 2.09 0.28
C HIS A 1075 22.53 2.70 1.54
N TRP A 1076 22.30 2.11 2.71
CA TRP A 1076 22.87 2.62 3.95
C TRP A 1076 23.06 1.59 5.06
N SER A 1077 23.92 1.96 6.02
CA SER A 1077 24.04 1.32 7.33
C SER A 1077 24.48 2.34 8.36
N GLN A 1078 23.97 2.22 9.59
CA GLN A 1078 24.35 3.07 10.71
C GLN A 1078 24.59 2.25 11.98
N MET A 1079 25.35 2.84 12.90
CA MET A 1079 25.49 2.40 14.28
C MET A 1079 24.82 3.47 15.16
N ILE A 1080 23.78 3.08 15.90
CA ILE A 1080 22.94 4.02 16.66
C ILE A 1080 22.86 3.65 18.14
N SER A 1081 22.95 4.66 19.01
CA SER A 1081 22.77 4.58 20.45
C SER A 1081 21.92 5.76 20.91
N GLY A 1082 20.61 5.56 21.06
CA GLY A 1082 19.67 6.65 21.31
C GLY A 1082 19.65 7.61 20.12
N THR A 1083 20.00 8.88 20.36
CA THR A 1083 20.09 9.94 19.34
C THR A 1083 21.50 10.16 18.81
N THR A 1084 22.46 9.31 19.21
CA THR A 1084 23.88 9.43 18.83
C THR A 1084 24.32 8.29 17.94
N GLY A 1085 25.22 8.56 17.00
CA GLY A 1085 25.74 7.52 16.12
C GLY A 1085 26.46 8.05 14.89
N ALA A 1086 26.76 7.13 13.98
CA ALA A 1086 27.23 7.43 12.64
C ALA A 1086 26.93 6.29 11.67
N GLY A 1087 27.01 6.57 10.37
CA GLY A 1087 26.78 5.58 9.33
C GLY A 1087 27.29 5.99 7.96
N LEU A 1088 27.13 5.08 7.01
CA LEU A 1088 27.38 5.28 5.58
C LEU A 1088 26.03 5.33 4.86
N MET A 1089 25.88 6.25 3.90
CA MET A 1089 24.79 6.25 2.93
C MET A 1089 25.31 6.54 1.53
N PHE A 1090 24.67 5.97 0.52
CA PHE A 1090 25.03 6.13 -0.89
C PHE A 1090 23.82 5.81 -1.78
N THR A 1091 23.84 6.30 -3.02
CA THR A 1091 22.71 6.17 -3.95
C THR A 1091 22.73 4.84 -4.70
N ASP A 1092 21.68 4.53 -5.46
CA ASP A 1092 21.58 3.33 -6.32
C ASP A 1092 22.80 3.12 -7.20
N GLU A 1093 23.27 4.19 -7.88
CA GLU A 1093 24.43 4.09 -8.77
C GLU A 1093 25.70 3.68 -7.99
N ALA A 1094 25.89 4.24 -6.79
CA ALA A 1094 27.03 3.89 -5.94
C ALA A 1094 26.88 2.49 -5.32
N ASN A 1095 25.67 2.09 -4.94
CA ASN A 1095 25.35 0.74 -4.47
C ASN A 1095 25.67 -0.30 -5.55
N SER A 1096 25.30 -0.05 -6.81
CA SER A 1096 25.65 -0.95 -7.92
C SER A 1096 27.18 -1.17 -8.06
N LYS A 1097 27.97 -0.12 -7.79
CA LYS A 1097 29.44 -0.16 -7.84
C LYS A 1097 30.05 -0.95 -6.67
N LEU A 1098 29.32 -1.20 -5.58
CA LEU A 1098 29.76 -2.11 -4.52
C LEU A 1098 30.01 -3.52 -5.08
N TYR A 1099 29.26 -3.93 -6.10
CA TYR A 1099 29.32 -5.27 -6.70
C TYR A 1099 30.11 -5.31 -8.01
N ALA A 1100 30.87 -4.26 -8.33
CA ALA A 1100 31.54 -4.13 -9.64
C ALA A 1100 32.54 -5.25 -9.97
N PHE A 1101 33.02 -6.00 -8.97
CA PHE A 1101 33.96 -7.10 -9.13
C PHE A 1101 33.30 -8.48 -9.20
N ASP A 1102 31.99 -8.59 -8.96
CA ASP A 1102 31.27 -9.88 -8.95
C ASP A 1102 31.42 -10.64 -10.28
N SER A 1103 31.33 -9.93 -11.41
CA SER A 1103 31.47 -10.52 -12.74
C SER A 1103 32.90 -11.01 -13.02
N ILE A 1104 33.91 -10.35 -12.44
CA ILE A 1104 35.31 -10.73 -12.55
C ILE A 1104 35.60 -11.97 -11.69
N ALA A 1105 35.01 -12.05 -10.49
CA ALA A 1105 35.12 -13.21 -9.61
C ALA A 1105 34.36 -14.44 -10.16
N GLY A 1106 33.31 -14.24 -10.96
CA GLY A 1106 32.36 -15.29 -11.32
C GLY A 1106 31.46 -15.73 -10.15
N ALA A 1107 31.50 -15.01 -9.03
CA ALA A 1107 30.76 -15.25 -7.80
C ALA A 1107 30.54 -13.92 -7.05
N LYS A 1108 29.69 -13.93 -6.03
CA LYS A 1108 29.47 -12.75 -5.18
C LYS A 1108 30.73 -12.44 -4.37
N THR A 1109 31.16 -11.19 -4.41
CA THR A 1109 32.30 -10.71 -3.61
C THR A 1109 32.04 -9.38 -2.91
N GLY A 1110 31.23 -8.49 -3.51
CA GLY A 1110 30.86 -7.21 -2.92
C GLY A 1110 29.92 -7.37 -1.72
N ALA A 1111 30.17 -6.64 -0.64
CA ALA A 1111 29.34 -6.63 0.56
C ALA A 1111 29.51 -5.33 1.37
N LEU A 1112 28.48 -4.98 2.14
CA LEU A 1112 28.62 -4.07 3.28
C LEU A 1112 28.85 -4.91 4.54
N LYS A 1113 29.76 -4.54 5.43
CA LYS A 1113 30.01 -5.32 6.65
C LYS A 1113 29.87 -4.48 7.89
N THR A 1114 29.05 -4.95 8.82
CA THR A 1114 28.96 -4.39 10.17
C THR A 1114 29.62 -5.32 11.17
N SER A 1115 30.34 -4.78 12.15
CA SER A 1115 31.06 -5.58 13.14
C SER A 1115 31.09 -4.91 14.50
N VAL A 1116 30.97 -5.72 15.55
CA VAL A 1116 31.12 -5.32 16.94
C VAL A 1116 32.10 -6.30 17.60
N SER A 1117 33.31 -5.84 17.89
CA SER A 1117 34.37 -6.69 18.46
C SER A 1117 35.31 -5.87 19.35
N GLY A 1118 35.63 -6.39 20.54
CA GLY A 1118 36.60 -5.77 21.45
C GLY A 1118 36.26 -4.34 21.90
N GLY A 1119 34.99 -3.96 21.92
CA GLY A 1119 34.55 -2.59 22.20
C GLY A 1119 34.59 -1.64 20.99
N THR A 1120 35.04 -2.10 19.83
CA THR A 1120 35.02 -1.33 18.57
C THR A 1120 33.81 -1.73 17.74
N ARG A 1121 33.11 -0.73 17.20
CA ARG A 1121 32.01 -0.88 16.25
C ARG A 1121 32.51 -0.39 14.90
N SER A 1122 32.24 -1.08 13.81
CA SER A 1122 32.63 -0.63 12.47
C SER A 1122 31.64 -0.97 11.38
N ILE A 1123 31.63 -0.13 10.35
CA ILE A 1123 30.95 -0.34 9.08
C ILE A 1123 32.01 -0.25 7.98
N GLU A 1124 32.09 -1.27 7.12
CA GLU A 1124 33.06 -1.37 6.02
C GLU A 1124 32.31 -1.50 4.68
N LEU A 1125 32.68 -0.65 3.72
CA LEU A 1125 32.32 -0.83 2.31
C LEU A 1125 33.34 -1.79 1.70
N LEU A 1126 32.92 -2.98 1.25
CA LEU A 1126 33.82 -4.04 0.80
C LEU A 1126 33.48 -4.54 -0.61
N PRO A 1127 33.96 -3.91 -1.69
CA PRO A 1127 33.74 -4.39 -3.04
C PRO A 1127 34.40 -5.74 -3.36
N VAL A 1128 35.36 -6.19 -2.54
CA VAL A 1128 35.92 -7.54 -2.58
C VAL A 1128 36.13 -8.02 -1.14
N THR A 1129 35.43 -9.08 -0.72
CA THR A 1129 35.65 -9.70 0.60
C THR A 1129 35.26 -11.17 0.68
N LEU A 1130 34.23 -11.61 -0.07
CA LEU A 1130 33.75 -12.99 0.01
C LEU A 1130 34.51 -13.93 -0.94
N SER A 1131 34.85 -13.45 -2.13
CA SER A 1131 35.53 -14.22 -3.17
C SER A 1131 36.70 -13.43 -3.73
N GLN A 1132 37.86 -14.05 -3.86
CA GLN A 1132 39.02 -13.43 -4.49
C GLN A 1132 38.74 -13.09 -5.96
N VAL A 1133 39.26 -11.95 -6.42
CA VAL A 1133 39.22 -11.56 -7.83
C VAL A 1133 40.62 -11.62 -8.44
N GLN A 1134 40.70 -12.01 -9.72
CA GLN A 1134 41.93 -11.97 -10.50
C GLN A 1134 41.70 -11.37 -11.89
N PHE A 1135 42.45 -10.32 -12.23
CA PHE A 1135 42.36 -9.67 -13.55
C PHE A 1135 43.63 -8.89 -13.94
N THR A 1136 43.79 -8.63 -15.24
CA THR A 1136 44.88 -7.82 -15.82
C THR A 1136 44.38 -6.62 -16.61
N SER A 1137 43.09 -6.60 -16.97
CA SER A 1137 42.44 -5.55 -17.75
C SER A 1137 42.43 -4.21 -17.02
N ALA A 1138 42.52 -3.12 -17.77
CA ALA A 1138 42.31 -1.79 -17.21
C ALA A 1138 40.87 -1.63 -16.67
N MET A 1139 40.71 -0.88 -15.59
CA MET A 1139 39.42 -0.59 -14.95
C MET A 1139 39.52 0.72 -14.16
N ASP A 1140 38.55 1.61 -14.29
CA ASP A 1140 38.46 2.88 -13.57
C ASP A 1140 37.13 2.92 -12.84
N ILE A 1141 37.17 2.86 -11.51
CA ILE A 1141 35.99 2.78 -10.66
C ILE A 1141 36.03 3.84 -9.58
N THR A 1142 34.87 4.43 -9.29
CA THR A 1142 34.72 5.50 -8.30
C THR A 1142 33.48 5.24 -7.46
N TRP A 1143 33.65 5.12 -6.14
CA TRP A 1143 32.56 5.02 -5.17
C TRP A 1143 32.27 6.40 -4.59
N ASN A 1144 31.00 6.79 -4.66
CA ASN A 1144 30.49 8.02 -4.05
C ASN A 1144 29.59 7.67 -2.88
N GLY A 1145 29.52 8.55 -1.89
CA GLY A 1145 28.60 8.41 -0.78
C GLY A 1145 28.85 9.46 0.28
N ALA A 1146 28.25 9.26 1.45
CA ALA A 1146 28.39 10.15 2.59
C ALA A 1146 28.59 9.37 3.88
N VAL A 1147 29.38 9.94 4.78
CA VAL A 1147 29.46 9.52 6.18
C VAL A 1147 28.66 10.50 7.00
N VAL A 1148 27.63 10.01 7.66
CA VAL A 1148 26.75 10.79 8.52
C VAL A 1148 27.19 10.58 9.96
N THR A 1149 27.43 11.66 10.71
CA THR A 1149 27.64 11.62 12.17
C THR A 1149 26.52 12.42 12.81
N PHE A 1150 25.89 11.88 13.84
CA PHE A 1150 24.72 12.52 14.45
C PHE A 1150 24.75 12.43 15.98
N ASP A 1151 24.26 13.48 16.63
CA ASP A 1151 24.00 13.59 18.06
C ASP A 1151 22.88 14.62 18.27
N ASP A 1152 21.69 14.15 18.69
CA ASP A 1152 20.44 14.93 18.71
C ASP A 1152 20.10 15.62 17.37
N THR A 1153 20.73 15.15 16.29
CA THR A 1153 20.48 15.54 14.90
C THR A 1153 19.93 14.36 14.12
N MET A 1154 19.44 14.62 12.91
CA MET A 1154 18.82 13.60 12.08
C MET A 1154 19.77 12.43 11.74
N PRO A 1155 19.44 11.19 12.11
CA PRO A 1155 20.20 10.00 11.73
C PRO A 1155 19.95 9.62 10.27
N ILE A 1156 20.63 8.57 9.79
CA ILE A 1156 20.33 8.02 8.46
C ILE A 1156 18.93 7.41 8.46
N TYR A 1157 18.59 6.67 9.50
CA TYR A 1157 17.29 6.05 9.69
C TYR A 1157 16.81 6.16 11.15
N THR A 1158 15.51 6.37 11.33
CA THR A 1158 14.83 6.30 12.63
C THR A 1158 13.36 5.97 12.41
N GLU A 1159 12.74 5.31 13.37
CA GLU A 1159 11.28 5.16 13.44
C GLU A 1159 10.70 6.21 14.38
N ILE A 1160 9.63 6.89 13.95
CA ILE A 1160 8.89 7.91 14.72
C ILE A 1160 7.40 7.56 14.63
N SER A 1161 6.77 7.26 15.76
CA SER A 1161 5.31 7.02 15.86
C SER A 1161 4.75 6.00 14.87
N GLY A 1162 5.51 4.94 14.57
CA GLY A 1162 5.12 3.89 13.60
C GLY A 1162 5.45 4.21 12.14
N GLY A 1163 6.07 5.35 11.82
CA GLY A 1163 6.56 5.69 10.48
C GLY A 1163 8.09 5.78 10.42
N SER A 1164 8.69 5.41 9.28
CA SER A 1164 10.13 5.52 9.04
C SER A 1164 10.51 6.93 8.55
N SER A 1165 11.63 7.48 9.04
CA SER A 1165 12.18 8.78 8.65
C SER A 1165 13.72 8.77 8.69
N GLY A 1166 14.37 9.80 8.16
CA GLY A 1166 15.83 9.97 8.18
C GLY A 1166 16.45 10.32 6.83
N LEU A 1167 17.76 10.54 6.81
CA LEU A 1167 18.49 10.92 5.59
C LEU A 1167 18.44 9.88 4.47
N TRP A 1168 18.09 8.62 4.75
CA TRP A 1168 17.89 7.57 3.75
C TRP A 1168 16.93 8.00 2.62
N ILE A 1169 15.93 8.83 2.93
CA ILE A 1169 14.96 9.37 1.96
C ILE A 1169 15.67 10.14 0.83
N THR A 1170 16.78 10.81 1.14
CA THR A 1170 17.54 11.62 0.16
C THR A 1170 18.37 10.79 -0.83
N VAL A 1171 18.61 9.51 -0.53
CA VAL A 1171 19.36 8.59 -1.39
C VAL A 1171 18.46 7.58 -2.08
N GLU A 1172 17.38 7.15 -1.43
CA GLU A 1172 16.36 6.25 -2.01
C GLU A 1172 15.41 7.00 -2.95
N TYR A 1173 15.03 8.22 -2.58
CA TYR A 1173 14.06 9.03 -3.33
C TYR A 1173 14.61 10.42 -3.66
N PRO A 1174 15.75 10.53 -4.38
CA PRO A 1174 16.27 11.84 -4.76
C PRO A 1174 15.24 12.63 -5.59
N PRO A 1175 15.22 13.97 -5.49
CA PRO A 1175 14.21 14.78 -6.14
C PRO A 1175 14.27 14.66 -7.67
N ILE A 1176 13.10 14.57 -8.30
CA ILE A 1176 12.97 14.66 -9.76
C ILE A 1176 13.00 16.14 -10.13
N VAL A 1177 13.77 16.51 -11.15
CA VAL A 1177 13.95 17.91 -11.56
C VAL A 1177 13.31 18.18 -12.92
N THR A 1178 12.59 19.30 -13.02
CA THR A 1178 12.12 19.85 -14.29
C THR A 1178 12.93 21.08 -14.60
N VAL A 1179 13.53 21.15 -15.79
CA VAL A 1179 14.33 22.32 -16.22
C VAL A 1179 13.69 22.97 -17.44
N THR A 1180 13.38 24.26 -17.32
CA THR A 1180 12.90 25.11 -18.41
C THR A 1180 13.84 26.30 -18.60
N THR A 1181 13.81 26.88 -19.79
CA THR A 1181 14.60 28.08 -20.12
C THR A 1181 13.67 29.26 -20.31
N GLU A 1182 14.02 30.41 -19.74
CA GLU A 1182 13.26 31.66 -19.90
C GLU A 1182 14.22 32.81 -20.23
N ASN A 1183 13.68 33.92 -20.71
CA ASN A 1183 14.43 35.15 -20.98
C ASN A 1183 14.33 36.14 -19.83
#